data_AF-A0A7X6VPD5-F1
#
_entry.id   AF-A0A7X6VPD5-F1
#
_cell.length_a   1.000
_cell.length_b   1.000
_cell.length_c   1.000
_cell.angle_alpha   90.00
_cell.angle_beta   90.00
_cell.angle_gamma   90.00
#
_symmetry.space_group_name_H-M   'P 1'
#
loop_
_entity.id
_entity.type
_entity.pdbx_description
1 polymer ?
#
loop_
_entity_poly.entity_id
_entity_poly.type
_entity_poly.pdbx_seq_one_letter_code
_entity_poly.pdbx_strand_id
1 'polypeptide(L)'
;MKWVEPGKGEIELQKDRVQINTSTFDPHKSVGAFLVFSIRDTAASAWIEFNIAAAGTVSFDASVWNQSNLAAVKEVDNGLFALQINVDGSWVNIKSAGEAGVENLLPLLTVDKYVKMSFKVESAGKYRIVYSGLSEATSNTVTALTVDNLVFNSGRSGARVIDGNVLAEPTPPIRDKAATHDWEFVGWYADDQFENEYDFEVKVKAPMTLYAKWLPIWTVGYDVQLGVEIELDESEVVDGRYVFEPYLDPTLHEDLATKLLTHRVDYWYIDDESVPFDFFIDSIHENLVLKAKWVERSYVEVAFNANGGTEVANVTVEVGSLLSEPATSRVHADPEMIYVFTGWYKDAELTELYVFSESVHVAMTLHAGWTAVEASAVVVSFNTKTSQVIAPVVVAQGGSVAKPADPERTGFVFKGWYLTARGLTWLEPEAVKFPLVVEEVSFTLHAYYEPVNSKTHNWSRNETYITSMQSSTVLVLNPFTYHWGHENDYMNLMSTPLYSSEIDWDLAIKDGVADFPGDFSKIGVAGGFSIDALDYINILAGATRFPVDEYDDEHLTADGKYDRDKASTYRSKKWTYHLNPDVVFEDGTPVTAYTYEFTLKQFLDPVQNNYRANSYYKTDENRNGYAILNAFEYYTAKEGVTWENVGFKVIDEYTFEVETWEEISQANAVSFGSMTLVHPAKYTASLTSGGTSSTYGTPKTPFISYGPYVMKSWDENQKIVFNKNYDYILKGTINYKSQEIQVVDNIDQQYLLFDRGELSVVGLSKDYYDKYVERPGIKTSYNGYPQNIHINLAEPKTDVNKVVHPTIMYDVEFRQALFYGFDTKYYANSVYKPNTPSMFPMPGNAKNYVLDPIPYSKSPQHALVLQQFGIVDDSGFIPERAKTLFDRAYARWEAAAVENTGPVKLILVSENDDFSRDLATYIKQAYEDLFGGDKFEVVIKEMDRAKLTQEVKTWNFDIFIGNVGFELNTDAYFQYPAIAFYGTAIGGSDLGMSQPYDMSNRHWVPLNVPSYDAKAIIPGEYADTQAFVDYLNSTPEYAGTKYTQSYVVGGLITGSTDSYVYAYTDDTADYVYSMVEIDLTNTFDYMDELDSAELNDLGLTWFYNQLKATDDKAAGIYIGTLYDLLWEIVFGAADPYSAAMKEPFAGAGEDLLNILAAFEIIFLENVPVIPTVERSSATLYADNVVIEWPEYSQVFGWGAARYRYLNTDPDFQ
;
A
#
# COMPACT_ATOMS: atom_id res chain seq x y z
N MET A 1 -32.66 -11.79 49.55
CA MET A 1 -31.41 -11.35 48.91
C MET A 1 -31.57 -9.88 48.59
N LYS A 2 -30.58 -9.04 48.90
CA LYS A 2 -30.62 -7.62 48.53
C LYS A 2 -29.72 -7.43 47.33
N TRP A 3 -30.31 -7.07 46.19
CA TRP A 3 -29.59 -6.81 44.94
C TRP A 3 -29.70 -5.31 44.65
N VAL A 4 -28.56 -4.63 44.51
CA VAL A 4 -28.52 -3.17 44.30
C VAL A 4 -28.07 -2.90 42.87
N GLU A 5 -28.97 -2.34 42.06
CA GLU A 5 -28.67 -1.90 40.70
C GLU A 5 -28.23 -0.42 40.72
N PRO A 6 -27.00 -0.08 40.28
CA PRO A 6 -26.53 1.30 40.27
C PRO A 6 -27.45 2.18 39.40
N GLY A 7 -28.08 3.19 40.02
CA GLY A 7 -29.00 4.11 39.35
C GLY A 7 -30.49 3.74 39.41
N LYS A 8 -30.88 2.58 39.96
CA LYS A 8 -32.30 2.16 40.03
C LYS A 8 -32.81 1.67 41.38
N GLY A 9 -31.96 1.64 42.40
CA GLY A 9 -32.35 1.32 43.78
C GLY A 9 -32.18 -0.17 44.15
N GLU A 10 -32.60 -0.52 45.36
CA GLU A 10 -32.44 -1.85 45.96
C GLU A 10 -33.64 -2.74 45.61
N ILE A 11 -33.40 -3.84 44.87
CA ILE A 11 -34.39 -4.90 44.62
C ILE A 11 -34.23 -5.95 45.71
N GLU A 12 -35.23 -6.05 46.59
CA GLU A 12 -35.29 -7.08 47.62
C GLU A 12 -35.94 -8.35 47.08
N LEU A 13 -35.12 -9.38 46.86
CA LEU A 13 -35.56 -10.70 46.45
C LEU A 13 -36.02 -11.50 47.66
N GLN A 14 -37.34 -11.72 47.77
CA GLN A 14 -37.91 -12.68 48.72
C GLN A 14 -37.96 -14.04 48.05
N LYS A 15 -37.39 -15.07 48.68
CA LYS A 15 -37.34 -16.43 48.12
C LYS A 15 -37.95 -17.42 49.09
N ASP A 16 -38.84 -18.29 48.59
CA ASP A 16 -39.30 -19.45 49.32
C ASP A 16 -38.81 -20.72 48.61
N ARG A 17 -38.08 -21.55 49.36
CA ARG A 17 -37.50 -22.83 48.90
C ARG A 17 -36.61 -22.79 47.65
N VAL A 18 -36.09 -21.62 47.27
CA VAL A 18 -35.06 -21.45 46.23
C VAL A 18 -33.66 -21.34 46.86
N GLN A 19 -32.65 -21.95 46.24
CA GLN A 19 -31.25 -21.92 46.71
C GLN A 19 -30.33 -21.25 45.69
N ILE A 20 -29.18 -20.74 46.14
CA ILE A 20 -28.09 -20.31 45.24
C ILE A 20 -27.07 -21.44 45.27
N ASN A 21 -26.60 -21.87 44.11
CA ASN A 21 -25.67 -22.99 44.04
C ASN A 21 -24.74 -22.84 42.82
N THR A 22 -23.71 -23.68 42.77
CA THR A 22 -22.79 -23.83 41.64
C THR A 22 -22.81 -25.28 41.15
N SER A 23 -22.41 -25.53 39.91
CA SER A 23 -22.39 -26.88 39.34
C SER A 23 -21.19 -27.07 38.43
N THR A 24 -20.66 -28.29 38.38
CA THR A 24 -19.59 -28.69 37.45
C THR A 24 -20.12 -29.41 36.21
N PHE A 25 -21.44 -29.52 36.06
CA PHE A 25 -22.11 -30.12 34.90
C PHE A 25 -22.45 -29.04 33.86
N ASP A 26 -22.38 -29.36 32.57
CA ASP A 26 -22.82 -28.46 31.51
C ASP A 26 -24.37 -28.30 31.51
N PRO A 27 -24.92 -27.12 31.15
CA PRO A 27 -24.22 -25.91 30.67
C PRO A 27 -23.64 -25.02 31.81
N HIS A 28 -23.69 -25.47 33.05
CA HIS A 28 -23.36 -24.66 34.25
C HIS A 28 -21.87 -24.59 34.60
N LYS A 29 -21.03 -25.45 34.00
CA LYS A 29 -19.61 -25.62 34.36
C LYS A 29 -18.76 -24.35 34.20
N SER A 30 -19.15 -23.47 33.27
CA SER A 30 -18.47 -22.21 32.96
C SER A 30 -19.16 -20.97 33.53
N VAL A 31 -20.28 -21.14 34.25
CA VAL A 31 -21.13 -20.05 34.74
C VAL A 31 -20.98 -19.98 36.27
N GLY A 32 -21.09 -18.77 36.84
CA GLY A 32 -20.89 -18.53 38.28
C GLY A 32 -21.97 -19.16 39.18
N ALA A 33 -22.37 -18.48 40.25
CA ALA A 33 -23.46 -18.96 41.11
C ALA A 33 -24.83 -18.60 40.52
N PHE A 34 -25.78 -19.54 40.53
CA PHE A 34 -27.12 -19.38 39.92
C PHE A 34 -28.23 -19.86 40.86
N LEU A 35 -29.49 -19.56 40.53
CA LEU A 35 -30.66 -19.90 41.34
C LEU A 35 -31.19 -21.29 41.02
N VAL A 36 -31.60 -22.03 42.04
CA VAL A 36 -32.12 -23.41 41.93
C VAL A 36 -33.51 -23.48 42.53
N PHE A 37 -34.47 -23.88 41.70
CA PHE A 37 -35.85 -24.11 42.05
C PHE A 37 -36.11 -25.61 42.08
N SER A 38 -36.80 -26.08 43.11
CA SER A 38 -37.07 -27.51 43.28
C SER A 38 -38.37 -27.75 44.04
N ILE A 39 -39.07 -28.82 43.67
CA ILE A 39 -40.32 -29.28 44.29
C ILE A 39 -40.24 -30.76 44.65
N ARG A 40 -40.92 -31.18 45.71
CA ARG A 40 -40.85 -32.55 46.23
C ARG A 40 -42.15 -32.96 46.90
N ASP A 41 -42.24 -34.20 47.34
CA ASP A 41 -43.36 -34.78 48.09
C ASP A 41 -43.90 -33.89 49.24
N THR A 42 -43.02 -33.12 49.87
CA THR A 42 -43.31 -32.22 51.00
C THR A 42 -43.28 -30.72 50.63
N ALA A 43 -43.21 -30.39 49.34
CA ALA A 43 -43.03 -29.03 48.83
C ALA A 43 -43.55 -28.86 47.38
N ALA A 44 -44.79 -28.40 47.21
CA ALA A 44 -45.38 -28.29 45.88
C ALA A 44 -44.99 -27.00 45.11
N SER A 45 -44.20 -26.10 45.68
CA SER A 45 -43.77 -24.86 45.00
C SER A 45 -42.48 -24.26 45.56
N ALA A 46 -41.75 -23.56 44.68
CA ALA A 46 -40.60 -22.72 44.97
C ALA A 46 -40.69 -21.45 44.11
N TRP A 47 -40.38 -20.29 44.68
CA TRP A 47 -40.46 -19.02 43.94
C TRP A 47 -39.50 -17.95 44.46
N ILE A 48 -39.23 -16.97 43.61
CA ILE A 48 -38.62 -15.69 43.98
C ILE A 48 -39.56 -14.55 43.62
N GLU A 49 -39.66 -13.53 44.48
CA GLU A 49 -40.46 -12.32 44.25
C GLU A 49 -39.56 -11.09 44.17
N PHE A 50 -39.90 -10.15 43.29
CA PHE A 50 -39.21 -8.87 43.10
C PHE A 50 -40.19 -7.78 42.66
N ASN A 51 -39.80 -6.52 42.84
CA ASN A 51 -40.60 -5.36 42.40
C ASN A 51 -39.98 -4.74 41.15
N ILE A 52 -40.83 -4.38 40.18
CA ILE A 52 -40.43 -3.64 38.98
C ILE A 52 -41.03 -2.24 39.04
N ALA A 53 -40.21 -1.22 38.79
CA ALA A 53 -40.58 0.20 38.98
C ALA A 53 -41.25 0.86 37.76
N ALA A 54 -41.07 0.32 36.55
CA ALA A 54 -41.63 0.86 35.31
C ALA A 54 -41.77 -0.22 34.22
N ALA A 55 -42.47 0.09 33.13
CA ALA A 55 -42.59 -0.80 31.98
C ALA A 55 -41.20 -1.07 31.34
N GLY A 56 -41.03 -2.26 30.76
CA GLY A 56 -39.76 -2.68 30.17
C GLY A 56 -39.77 -4.16 29.79
N THR A 57 -38.59 -4.78 29.80
CA THR A 57 -38.44 -6.22 29.51
C THR A 57 -37.79 -6.91 30.70
N VAL A 58 -38.34 -8.07 31.07
CA VAL A 58 -37.69 -9.01 32.00
C VAL A 58 -37.18 -10.17 31.17
N SER A 59 -35.91 -10.49 31.30
CA SER A 59 -35.36 -11.70 30.71
C SER A 59 -34.54 -12.50 31.71
N PHE A 60 -34.55 -13.81 31.57
CA PHE A 60 -33.68 -14.71 32.33
C PHE A 60 -33.42 -15.96 31.52
N ASP A 61 -32.31 -16.61 31.82
CA ASP A 61 -31.93 -17.87 31.22
C ASP A 61 -32.35 -19.01 32.15
N ALA A 62 -32.93 -20.08 31.60
CA ALA A 62 -33.29 -21.25 32.38
C ALA A 62 -32.81 -22.55 31.75
N SER A 63 -32.49 -23.52 32.59
CA SER A 63 -32.13 -24.88 32.19
C SER A 63 -32.48 -25.88 33.29
N VAL A 64 -32.25 -27.16 33.05
CA VAL A 64 -32.37 -28.20 34.08
C VAL A 64 -31.05 -28.39 34.80
N TRP A 65 -31.10 -28.62 36.11
CA TRP A 65 -29.89 -28.74 36.95
C TRP A 65 -28.98 -29.92 36.52
N ASN A 66 -29.58 -31.01 36.01
CA ASN A 66 -28.87 -32.17 35.46
C ASN A 66 -29.69 -32.79 34.33
N GLN A 67 -29.03 -33.17 33.23
CA GLN A 67 -29.60 -33.81 32.04
C GLN A 67 -30.49 -35.02 32.35
N SER A 68 -30.14 -35.86 33.33
CA SER A 68 -30.92 -37.05 33.72
C SER A 68 -32.30 -36.73 34.27
N ASN A 69 -32.56 -35.46 34.61
CA ASN A 69 -33.76 -35.00 35.29
C ASN A 69 -34.73 -34.23 34.37
N LEU A 70 -34.41 -34.05 33.09
CA LEU A 70 -35.23 -33.26 32.16
C LEU A 70 -36.69 -33.74 32.09
N ALA A 71 -36.90 -35.06 31.95
CA ALA A 71 -38.26 -35.63 31.95
C ALA A 71 -38.96 -35.41 33.31
N ALA A 72 -38.24 -35.63 34.42
CA ALA A 72 -38.77 -35.44 35.77
C ALA A 72 -39.11 -33.98 36.11
N VAL A 73 -38.51 -33.00 35.40
CA VAL A 73 -38.83 -31.57 35.53
C VAL A 73 -40.00 -31.17 34.62
N LYS A 74 -40.04 -31.67 33.38
CA LYS A 74 -41.08 -31.29 32.40
C LYS A 74 -42.42 -31.98 32.63
N GLU A 75 -42.40 -33.18 33.19
CA GLU A 75 -43.58 -34.05 33.32
C GLU A 75 -44.12 -34.13 34.76
N VAL A 76 -43.79 -33.14 35.61
CA VAL A 76 -44.38 -33.04 36.95
C VAL A 76 -45.88 -32.86 36.84
N ASP A 77 -46.65 -33.62 37.63
CA ASP A 77 -48.10 -33.52 37.63
C ASP A 77 -48.55 -32.11 38.08
N ASN A 78 -49.42 -31.46 37.31
CA ASN A 78 -49.78 -30.06 37.45
C ASN A 78 -48.58 -29.07 37.46
N GLY A 79 -47.50 -29.41 36.75
CA GLY A 79 -46.27 -28.62 36.67
C GLY A 79 -46.47 -27.25 36.02
N LEU A 80 -46.01 -26.20 36.69
CA LEU A 80 -45.98 -24.81 36.20
C LEU A 80 -44.62 -24.20 36.47
N PHE A 81 -43.95 -23.71 35.42
CA PHE A 81 -42.83 -22.79 35.51
C PHE A 81 -43.20 -21.50 34.77
N ALA A 82 -43.25 -20.36 35.45
CA ALA A 82 -43.76 -19.13 34.85
C ALA A 82 -43.22 -17.85 35.51
N LEU A 83 -43.23 -16.75 34.74
CA LEU A 83 -43.21 -15.39 35.28
C LEU A 83 -44.64 -14.94 35.56
N GLN A 84 -44.90 -14.40 36.76
CA GLN A 84 -46.22 -13.94 37.19
C GLN A 84 -46.18 -12.50 37.70
N ILE A 85 -47.28 -11.77 37.53
CA ILE A 85 -47.54 -10.46 38.14
C ILE A 85 -48.63 -10.60 39.21
N ASN A 86 -48.48 -9.87 40.32
CA ASN A 86 -49.52 -9.75 41.33
C ASN A 86 -50.50 -8.63 40.96
N VAL A 87 -51.74 -9.00 40.68
CA VAL A 87 -52.85 -8.08 40.41
C VAL A 87 -53.89 -8.28 41.51
N ASP A 88 -54.11 -7.25 42.33
CA ASP A 88 -55.09 -7.24 43.43
C ASP A 88 -55.00 -8.45 44.39
N GLY A 89 -53.77 -8.88 44.70
CA GLY A 89 -53.52 -10.00 45.61
C GLY A 89 -53.56 -11.39 44.96
N SER A 90 -53.84 -11.48 43.65
CA SER A 90 -53.82 -12.72 42.87
C SER A 90 -52.65 -12.74 41.88
N TRP A 91 -52.05 -13.90 41.65
CA TRP A 91 -50.92 -14.06 40.73
C TRP A 91 -51.39 -14.50 39.34
N VAL A 92 -50.99 -13.75 38.30
CA VAL A 92 -51.39 -13.98 36.90
C VAL A 92 -50.15 -14.26 36.05
N ASN A 93 -50.20 -15.28 35.18
CA ASN A 93 -49.10 -15.64 34.27
C ASN A 93 -48.87 -14.59 33.19
N ILE A 94 -47.60 -14.34 32.86
CA ILE A 94 -47.20 -13.46 31.76
C ILE A 94 -46.69 -14.32 30.60
N LYS A 95 -47.14 -14.00 29.39
CA LYS A 95 -46.69 -14.69 28.17
C LYS A 95 -45.27 -14.25 27.79
N SER A 96 -44.45 -15.21 27.38
CA SER A 96 -43.14 -14.93 26.79
C SER A 96 -43.26 -14.20 25.45
N ALA A 97 -42.24 -13.41 25.08
CA ALA A 97 -42.15 -12.71 23.80
C ALA A 97 -41.72 -13.67 22.67
N GLY A 98 -42.49 -13.72 21.57
CA GLY A 98 -42.26 -14.59 20.39
C GLY A 98 -43.58 -15.01 19.71
N GLU A 99 -43.51 -15.59 18.49
CA GLU A 99 -44.66 -15.82 17.58
C GLU A 99 -45.82 -16.67 18.15
N ALA A 100 -45.62 -17.44 19.24
CA ALA A 100 -46.67 -18.26 19.86
C ALA A 100 -46.91 -18.00 21.36
N GLY A 101 -46.15 -17.08 22.00
CA GLY A 101 -46.22 -16.68 23.43
C GLY A 101 -46.80 -17.70 24.43
N VAL A 102 -45.93 -18.48 25.10
CA VAL A 102 -46.36 -19.52 26.07
C VAL A 102 -46.42 -19.00 27.51
N GLU A 103 -47.41 -19.48 28.26
CA GLU A 103 -47.63 -19.14 29.69
C GLU A 103 -46.94 -20.11 30.66
N ASN A 104 -46.73 -21.37 30.26
CA ASN A 104 -45.94 -22.35 31.01
C ASN A 104 -44.65 -22.61 30.24
N LEU A 105 -43.52 -22.39 30.91
CA LEU A 105 -42.18 -22.37 30.33
C LEU A 105 -41.51 -23.75 30.39
N LEU A 106 -42.05 -24.72 31.14
CA LEU A 106 -41.51 -26.08 31.21
C LEU A 106 -41.28 -26.73 29.83
N PRO A 107 -42.21 -26.62 28.85
CA PRO A 107 -42.01 -27.23 27.53
C PRO A 107 -40.80 -26.67 26.78
N LEU A 108 -40.40 -25.42 27.06
CA LEU A 108 -39.28 -24.74 26.37
C LEU A 108 -37.91 -25.25 26.81
N LEU A 109 -37.80 -25.90 27.97
CA LEU A 109 -36.53 -26.40 28.47
C LEU A 109 -35.99 -27.52 27.56
N THR A 110 -34.72 -27.39 27.17
CA THR A 110 -33.98 -28.34 26.33
C THR A 110 -32.78 -28.92 27.08
N VAL A 111 -32.17 -29.96 26.48
CA VAL A 111 -30.98 -30.59 27.02
C VAL A 111 -29.73 -29.73 26.76
N ASP A 112 -28.81 -29.71 27.74
CA ASP A 112 -27.45 -29.13 27.67
C ASP A 112 -27.30 -27.69 27.19
N LYS A 113 -28.37 -26.87 27.25
CA LYS A 113 -28.34 -25.45 26.88
C LYS A 113 -29.21 -24.61 27.81
N TYR A 114 -28.77 -23.39 28.05
CA TYR A 114 -29.64 -22.35 28.61
C TYR A 114 -30.66 -21.92 27.55
N VAL A 115 -31.90 -21.77 27.98
CA VAL A 115 -32.99 -21.24 27.16
C VAL A 115 -33.29 -19.84 27.67
N LYS A 116 -33.05 -18.84 26.80
CA LYS A 116 -33.33 -17.44 27.11
C LYS A 116 -34.83 -17.20 27.05
N MET A 117 -35.38 -16.72 28.15
CA MET A 117 -36.78 -16.38 28.31
C MET A 117 -36.91 -14.86 28.42
N SER A 118 -37.81 -14.26 27.64
CA SER A 118 -38.00 -12.82 27.60
C SER A 118 -39.48 -12.47 27.69
N PHE A 119 -39.83 -11.44 28.47
CA PHE A 119 -41.19 -11.04 28.78
C PHE A 119 -41.32 -9.52 28.67
N LYS A 120 -42.36 -9.05 28.00
CA LYS A 120 -42.74 -7.64 28.03
C LYS A 120 -43.50 -7.36 29.33
N VAL A 121 -43.05 -6.37 30.07
CA VAL A 121 -43.67 -5.90 31.30
C VAL A 121 -44.30 -4.54 31.05
N GLU A 122 -45.62 -4.46 31.20
CA GLU A 122 -46.39 -3.28 30.78
C GLU A 122 -46.56 -2.23 31.88
N SER A 123 -46.35 -2.59 33.15
CA SER A 123 -46.50 -1.66 34.27
C SER A 123 -45.61 -2.00 35.46
N ALA A 124 -45.39 -1.02 36.33
CA ALA A 124 -44.80 -1.24 37.64
C ALA A 124 -45.66 -2.21 38.46
N GLY A 125 -45.04 -3.02 39.32
CA GLY A 125 -45.77 -4.01 40.12
C GLY A 125 -44.87 -5.03 40.83
N LYS A 126 -45.49 -5.95 41.56
CA LYS A 126 -44.81 -7.07 42.23
C LYS A 126 -44.87 -8.30 41.33
N TYR A 127 -43.71 -8.85 41.00
CA TYR A 127 -43.54 -9.97 40.08
C TYR A 127 -42.91 -11.15 40.81
N ARG A 128 -43.09 -12.35 40.27
CA ARG A 128 -42.39 -13.55 40.73
C ARG A 128 -42.06 -14.52 39.61
N ILE A 129 -40.94 -15.20 39.74
CA ILE A 129 -40.65 -16.43 38.98
C ILE A 129 -41.02 -17.59 39.88
N VAL A 130 -41.88 -18.49 39.41
CA VAL A 130 -42.42 -19.60 40.19
C VAL A 130 -42.22 -20.92 39.46
N TYR A 131 -41.84 -21.95 40.22
CA TYR A 131 -41.89 -23.34 39.80
C TYR A 131 -42.73 -24.14 40.81
N SER A 132 -43.74 -24.87 40.32
CA SER A 132 -44.72 -25.57 41.16
C SER A 132 -45.26 -26.82 40.49
N GLY A 133 -45.75 -27.77 41.28
CA GLY A 133 -46.32 -29.04 40.81
C GLY A 133 -46.36 -30.10 41.92
N LEU A 134 -46.97 -31.25 41.64
CA LEU A 134 -47.01 -32.41 42.51
C LEU A 134 -45.92 -33.41 42.10
N SER A 135 -44.97 -33.68 43.00
CA SER A 135 -43.88 -34.60 42.76
C SER A 135 -43.82 -35.66 43.84
N GLU A 136 -43.60 -36.92 43.46
CA GLU A 136 -43.30 -38.03 44.38
C GLU A 136 -41.81 -38.08 44.76
N ALA A 137 -40.98 -37.20 44.19
CA ALA A 137 -39.55 -37.15 44.48
C ALA A 137 -39.32 -36.77 45.95
N THR A 138 -38.49 -37.55 46.64
CA THR A 138 -38.09 -37.30 48.03
C THR A 138 -36.81 -36.44 48.14
N SER A 139 -36.07 -36.29 47.02
CA SER A 139 -34.88 -35.44 46.91
C SER A 139 -35.16 -34.19 46.08
N ASN A 140 -34.59 -33.05 46.50
CA ASN A 140 -34.71 -31.78 45.79
C ASN A 140 -33.93 -31.73 44.48
N THR A 141 -32.97 -32.63 44.24
CA THR A 141 -32.18 -32.63 43.01
C THR A 141 -32.94 -33.19 41.79
N VAL A 142 -33.94 -34.05 42.02
CA VAL A 142 -34.64 -34.81 40.97
C VAL A 142 -35.53 -33.92 40.09
N THR A 143 -36.15 -32.89 40.66
CA THR A 143 -37.00 -31.93 39.95
C THR A 143 -36.35 -30.55 39.86
N ALA A 144 -35.03 -30.45 40.04
CA ALA A 144 -34.35 -29.17 40.10
C ALA A 144 -34.20 -28.53 38.70
N LEU A 145 -34.63 -27.28 38.60
CA LEU A 145 -34.35 -26.39 37.47
C LEU A 145 -33.62 -25.14 37.94
N THR A 146 -32.96 -24.48 37.00
CA THR A 146 -32.08 -23.35 37.26
C THR A 146 -32.56 -22.10 36.56
N VAL A 147 -32.35 -20.96 37.23
CA VAL A 147 -32.56 -19.63 36.65
C VAL A 147 -31.28 -18.82 36.84
N ASP A 148 -30.83 -18.22 35.75
CA ASP A 148 -29.60 -17.45 35.68
C ASP A 148 -29.80 -16.20 34.79
N ASN A 149 -28.83 -15.28 34.79
CA ASN A 149 -28.86 -14.06 33.97
C ASN A 149 -30.21 -13.30 34.04
N LEU A 150 -30.78 -13.18 35.24
CA LEU A 150 -32.00 -12.40 35.44
C LEU A 150 -31.71 -10.91 35.23
N VAL A 151 -32.23 -10.35 34.14
CA VAL A 151 -32.02 -8.98 33.68
C VAL A 151 -33.35 -8.22 33.62
N PHE A 152 -33.33 -6.98 34.10
CA PHE A 152 -34.43 -6.03 34.00
C PHE A 152 -34.01 -4.89 33.08
N ASN A 153 -34.55 -4.85 31.87
CA ASN A 153 -34.19 -3.83 30.90
C ASN A 153 -35.30 -2.77 30.82
N SER A 154 -34.97 -1.55 31.25
CA SER A 154 -35.86 -0.37 31.15
C SER A 154 -35.57 0.46 29.89
N GLY A 155 -35.00 -0.15 28.84
CA GLY A 155 -34.66 0.52 27.58
C GLY A 155 -33.35 1.33 27.61
N ARG A 156 -32.39 0.99 28.49
CA ARG A 156 -31.01 1.55 28.47
C ARG A 156 -30.01 0.46 28.83
N SER A 157 -29.03 0.20 27.96
CA SER A 157 -27.86 -0.62 28.25
C SER A 157 -26.77 0.24 28.94
N GLY A 158 -26.00 -0.35 29.84
CA GLY A 158 -24.85 0.31 30.48
C GLY A 158 -23.66 -0.64 30.54
N ALA A 159 -22.47 -0.12 30.20
CA ALA A 159 -21.21 -0.84 30.31
C ALA A 159 -20.44 -0.38 31.56
N ARG A 160 -19.61 -1.27 32.14
CA ARG A 160 -18.73 -0.93 33.27
C ARG A 160 -17.29 -0.80 32.79
N VAL A 161 -16.66 0.33 33.07
CA VAL A 161 -15.25 0.61 32.77
C VAL A 161 -14.58 1.02 34.09
N ILE A 162 -13.37 0.51 34.33
CA ILE A 162 -12.56 0.92 35.48
C ILE A 162 -12.12 2.36 35.26
N ASP A 163 -12.20 3.21 36.28
CA ASP A 163 -11.76 4.61 36.20
C ASP A 163 -10.35 4.72 35.58
N GLY A 164 -10.24 5.48 34.49
CA GLY A 164 -8.99 5.62 33.73
C GLY A 164 -8.74 4.57 32.64
N ASN A 165 -9.68 3.66 32.36
CA ASN A 165 -9.67 2.75 31.21
C ASN A 165 -10.60 3.25 30.08
N VAL A 166 -10.38 2.70 28.90
CA VAL A 166 -11.21 2.90 27.70
C VAL A 166 -12.48 2.05 27.75
N LEU A 167 -13.52 2.50 27.06
CA LEU A 167 -14.78 1.76 26.90
C LEU A 167 -14.66 0.88 25.65
N ALA A 168 -14.89 -0.42 25.77
CA ALA A 168 -15.00 -1.26 24.58
C ALA A 168 -16.22 -0.81 23.74
N GLU A 169 -16.00 -0.56 22.46
CA GLU A 169 -17.06 -0.13 21.55
C GLU A 169 -18.21 -1.16 21.54
N PRO A 170 -19.46 -0.72 21.81
CA PRO A 170 -20.61 -1.58 21.68
C PRO A 170 -20.83 -1.95 20.22
N THR A 171 -21.19 -3.21 19.95
CA THR A 171 -21.76 -3.59 18.65
C THR A 171 -22.88 -2.60 18.28
N PRO A 172 -22.92 -2.10 17.03
CA PRO A 172 -23.94 -1.17 16.58
C PRO A 172 -25.34 -1.63 17.02
N PRO A 173 -26.14 -0.74 17.64
CA PRO A 173 -27.49 -1.08 18.02
C PRO A 173 -28.29 -1.39 16.76
N ILE A 174 -29.34 -2.21 16.83
CA ILE A 174 -30.25 -2.41 15.70
C ILE A 174 -31.45 -1.48 15.89
N ARG A 175 -31.77 -0.69 14.86
CA ARG A 175 -32.97 0.14 14.83
C ARG A 175 -34.03 -0.51 13.95
N ASP A 176 -35.25 -0.62 14.47
CA ASP A 176 -36.37 -1.15 13.69
C ASP A 176 -36.62 -0.29 12.44
N LYS A 177 -36.82 -0.96 11.30
CA LYS A 177 -37.18 -0.35 10.02
C LYS A 177 -38.38 0.60 10.18
N ALA A 178 -38.26 1.82 9.65
CA ALA A 178 -39.40 2.72 9.59
C ALA A 178 -40.35 2.30 8.45
N ALA A 179 -41.60 2.76 8.49
CA ALA A 179 -42.57 2.41 7.44
C ALA A 179 -42.17 2.93 6.04
N THR A 180 -41.25 3.89 5.96
CA THR A 180 -40.92 4.64 4.74
C THR A 180 -39.47 4.50 4.29
N HIS A 181 -38.57 4.03 5.16
CA HIS A 181 -37.13 3.97 4.89
C HIS A 181 -36.43 3.05 5.91
N ASP A 182 -35.23 2.60 5.54
CA ASP A 182 -34.32 1.94 6.48
C ASP A 182 -33.46 2.97 7.23
N TRP A 183 -32.57 2.50 8.11
CA TRP A 183 -31.73 3.36 8.93
C TRP A 183 -30.27 2.91 8.85
N GLU A 184 -29.39 3.85 8.56
CA GLU A 184 -27.94 3.70 8.62
C GLU A 184 -27.45 4.10 10.02
N PHE A 185 -26.67 3.24 10.67
CA PHE A 185 -26.02 3.60 11.93
C PHE A 185 -24.80 4.47 11.63
N VAL A 186 -24.80 5.71 12.10
CA VAL A 186 -23.71 6.65 11.81
C VAL A 186 -22.60 6.59 12.83
N GLY A 187 -22.93 6.36 14.11
CA GLY A 187 -21.94 6.35 15.19
C GLY A 187 -22.52 6.67 16.56
N TRP A 188 -21.65 6.65 17.57
CA TRP A 188 -21.97 6.97 18.96
C TRP A 188 -21.54 8.39 19.31
N TYR A 189 -22.39 9.15 20.00
CA TYR A 189 -22.16 10.56 20.32
C TYR A 189 -22.24 10.81 21.82
N ALA A 190 -21.45 11.73 22.36
CA ALA A 190 -21.42 12.07 23.78
C ALA A 190 -22.58 12.99 24.22
N ASP A 191 -23.36 13.51 23.26
CA ASP A 191 -24.49 14.41 23.47
C ASP A 191 -25.70 14.04 22.60
N ASP A 192 -26.90 14.51 22.99
CA ASP A 192 -28.16 14.24 22.30
C ASP A 192 -28.45 15.18 21.11
N GLN A 193 -27.60 16.19 20.89
CA GLN A 193 -27.62 17.03 19.70
C GLN A 193 -26.83 16.41 18.54
N PHE A 194 -26.07 15.34 18.80
CA PHE A 194 -25.16 14.68 17.88
C PHE A 194 -24.05 15.61 17.34
N GLU A 195 -23.54 16.50 18.20
CA GLU A 195 -22.47 17.46 17.86
C GLU A 195 -21.07 16.89 18.14
N ASN A 196 -20.94 15.98 19.11
CA ASN A 196 -19.67 15.40 19.55
C ASN A 196 -19.72 13.88 19.43
N GLU A 197 -19.10 13.33 18.39
CA GLU A 197 -18.90 11.88 18.25
C GLU A 197 -17.96 11.37 19.36
N TYR A 198 -18.24 10.18 19.87
CA TYR A 198 -17.51 9.59 20.98
C TYR A 198 -16.45 8.61 20.48
N ASP A 199 -15.20 8.95 20.74
CA ASP A 199 -14.04 8.10 20.49
C ASP A 199 -13.85 7.10 21.64
N PHE A 200 -13.90 5.80 21.31
CA PHE A 200 -13.79 4.71 22.26
C PHE A 200 -12.36 4.51 22.81
N GLU A 201 -11.35 5.17 22.23
CA GLU A 201 -9.99 5.22 22.77
C GLU A 201 -9.85 6.25 23.91
N VAL A 202 -10.88 7.08 24.14
CA VAL A 202 -10.87 8.05 25.24
C VAL A 202 -11.23 7.40 26.57
N LYS A 203 -10.30 7.49 27.53
CA LYS A 203 -10.49 7.04 28.91
C LYS A 203 -11.71 7.68 29.57
N VAL A 204 -12.62 6.86 30.09
CA VAL A 204 -13.81 7.31 30.83
C VAL A 204 -13.41 7.75 32.24
N LYS A 205 -13.55 9.05 32.53
CA LYS A 205 -13.18 9.66 33.84
C LYS A 205 -14.39 9.97 34.74
N ALA A 206 -15.61 9.88 34.21
CA ALA A 206 -16.85 10.11 34.93
C ALA A 206 -18.02 9.38 34.25
N PRO A 207 -19.14 9.14 34.96
CA PRO A 207 -20.34 8.57 34.34
C PRO A 207 -20.83 9.46 33.18
N MET A 208 -21.07 8.86 32.01
CA MET A 208 -21.57 9.55 30.82
C MET A 208 -22.67 8.77 30.11
N THR A 209 -23.39 9.44 29.20
CA THR A 209 -24.41 8.83 28.33
C THR A 209 -23.94 8.97 26.89
N LEU A 210 -23.98 7.88 26.13
CA LEU A 210 -23.74 7.89 24.69
C LEU A 210 -25.05 7.79 23.93
N TYR A 211 -25.12 8.44 22.78
CA TYR A 211 -26.29 8.59 21.93
C TYR A 211 -25.99 8.02 20.55
N ALA A 212 -26.75 7.02 20.11
CA ALA A 212 -26.62 6.45 18.78
C ALA A 212 -27.25 7.39 17.73
N LYS A 213 -26.47 7.83 16.75
CA LYS A 213 -26.96 8.61 15.61
C LYS A 213 -27.33 7.68 14.46
N TRP A 214 -28.44 8.01 13.81
CA TRP A 214 -29.01 7.23 12.72
C TRP A 214 -29.47 8.17 11.62
N LEU A 215 -29.16 7.86 10.37
CA LEU A 215 -29.68 8.57 9.21
C LEU A 215 -30.66 7.68 8.43
N PRO A 216 -31.76 8.23 7.89
CA PRO A 216 -32.62 7.50 6.96
C PRO A 216 -31.85 6.98 5.75
N ILE A 217 -32.24 5.83 5.21
CA ILE A 217 -31.80 5.34 3.89
C ILE A 217 -32.96 5.51 2.92
N TRP A 218 -32.78 6.38 1.94
CA TRP A 218 -33.75 6.69 0.90
C TRP A 218 -33.54 5.85 -0.34
N THR A 219 -34.62 5.53 -1.03
CA THR A 219 -34.59 4.79 -2.29
C THR A 219 -34.74 5.76 -3.47
N VAL A 220 -33.82 5.69 -4.43
CA VAL A 220 -33.85 6.43 -5.68
C VAL A 220 -34.10 5.46 -6.83
N GLY A 221 -35.31 5.52 -7.40
CA GLY A 221 -35.65 4.79 -8.61
C GLY A 221 -35.33 5.59 -9.87
N TYR A 222 -35.26 4.90 -11.01
CA TYR A 222 -34.97 5.50 -12.30
C TYR A 222 -36.00 5.08 -13.35
N ASP A 223 -36.57 6.07 -14.03
CA ASP A 223 -37.53 5.86 -15.12
C ASP A 223 -36.98 6.47 -16.41
N VAL A 224 -36.65 5.61 -17.37
CA VAL A 224 -36.09 6.02 -18.66
C VAL A 224 -37.13 6.62 -19.60
N GLN A 225 -38.41 6.71 -19.24
CA GLN A 225 -39.44 7.42 -20.01
C GLN A 225 -39.59 6.91 -21.46
N LEU A 226 -39.43 5.60 -21.69
CA LEU A 226 -39.58 4.98 -23.02
C LEU A 226 -40.98 4.40 -23.27
N GLY A 227 -41.91 4.50 -22.31
CA GLY A 227 -43.25 3.93 -22.42
C GLY A 227 -43.30 2.39 -22.36
N VAL A 228 -42.14 1.77 -22.15
CA VAL A 228 -41.94 0.36 -21.82
C VAL A 228 -41.30 0.26 -20.44
N GLU A 229 -41.67 -0.76 -19.69
CA GLU A 229 -41.12 -1.01 -18.36
C GLU A 229 -39.69 -1.56 -18.53
N ILE A 230 -38.71 -0.78 -18.07
CA ILE A 230 -37.30 -1.16 -18.04
C ILE A 230 -36.91 -1.13 -16.56
N GLU A 231 -36.65 -2.32 -16.01
CA GLU A 231 -36.15 -2.44 -14.64
C GLU A 231 -34.71 -1.95 -14.60
N LEU A 232 -34.52 -0.76 -14.00
CA LEU A 232 -33.23 -0.29 -13.54
C LEU A 232 -33.13 -0.55 -12.05
N ASP A 233 -31.95 -0.96 -11.59
CA ASP A 233 -31.69 -1.14 -10.16
C ASP A 233 -31.92 0.17 -9.41
N GLU A 234 -32.72 0.12 -8.34
CA GLU A 234 -32.92 1.25 -7.44
C GLU A 234 -31.66 1.47 -6.59
N SER A 235 -31.30 2.73 -6.35
CA SER A 235 -30.18 3.08 -5.49
C SER A 235 -30.67 3.35 -4.06
N GLU A 236 -30.04 2.73 -3.07
CA GLU A 236 -30.24 3.05 -1.65
C GLU A 236 -29.20 4.10 -1.20
N VAL A 237 -29.66 5.24 -0.71
CA VAL A 237 -28.83 6.42 -0.43
C VAL A 237 -29.14 6.96 0.96
N VAL A 238 -28.12 7.07 1.81
CA VAL A 238 -28.26 7.65 3.15
C VAL A 238 -28.62 9.14 3.06
N ASP A 239 -29.51 9.61 3.93
CA ASP A 239 -30.00 10.99 4.00
C ASP A 239 -28.87 12.04 3.95
N GLY A 240 -29.01 12.99 3.04
CA GLY A 240 -28.02 14.03 2.77
C GLY A 240 -26.86 13.61 1.88
N ARG A 241 -26.80 12.36 1.39
CA ARG A 241 -25.79 11.91 0.40
C ARG A 241 -26.31 12.08 -1.03
N TYR A 242 -25.39 12.19 -1.98
CA TYR A 242 -25.69 12.23 -3.41
C TYR A 242 -25.87 10.82 -3.97
N VAL A 243 -26.65 10.69 -5.03
CA VAL A 243 -26.78 9.45 -5.82
C VAL A 243 -25.95 9.57 -7.09
N PHE A 244 -25.51 8.47 -7.68
CA PHE A 244 -24.86 8.48 -8.99
C PHE A 244 -25.89 8.42 -10.12
N GLU A 245 -25.52 8.96 -11.28
CA GLU A 245 -26.31 8.78 -12.50
C GLU A 245 -26.33 7.29 -12.89
N PRO A 246 -27.50 6.71 -13.20
CA PRO A 246 -27.59 5.29 -13.51
C PRO A 246 -27.00 5.01 -14.89
N TYR A 247 -26.26 3.91 -15.02
CA TYR A 247 -25.82 3.45 -16.33
C TYR A 247 -27.00 2.83 -17.08
N LEU A 248 -27.21 3.28 -18.32
CA LEU A 248 -28.24 2.72 -19.19
C LEU A 248 -27.62 1.63 -20.06
N ASP A 249 -27.63 0.39 -19.56
CA ASP A 249 -27.14 -0.77 -20.32
C ASP A 249 -28.03 -1.03 -21.54
N PRO A 250 -27.50 -0.90 -22.78
CA PRO A 250 -28.28 -1.12 -23.99
C PRO A 250 -28.80 -2.56 -24.11
N THR A 251 -28.24 -3.53 -23.38
CA THR A 251 -28.70 -4.92 -23.42
C THR A 251 -29.97 -5.18 -22.62
N LEU A 252 -30.39 -4.25 -21.74
CA LEU A 252 -31.59 -4.40 -20.91
C LEU A 252 -32.88 -4.40 -21.74
N HIS A 253 -32.92 -3.66 -22.85
CA HIS A 253 -34.08 -3.65 -23.75
C HIS A 253 -33.74 -3.14 -25.16
N GLU A 254 -34.34 -3.71 -26.20
CA GLU A 254 -34.13 -3.31 -27.60
C GLU A 254 -34.51 -1.84 -27.87
N ASP A 255 -35.60 -1.35 -27.25
CA ASP A 255 -36.00 0.06 -27.36
C ASP A 255 -35.00 1.00 -26.69
N LEU A 256 -34.37 0.58 -25.58
CA LEU A 256 -33.33 1.36 -24.91
C LEU A 256 -32.06 1.40 -25.76
N ALA A 257 -31.62 0.26 -26.30
CA ALA A 257 -30.53 0.21 -27.27
C ALA A 257 -30.79 1.15 -28.46
N THR A 258 -31.98 1.06 -29.04
CA THR A 258 -32.39 1.88 -30.19
C THR A 258 -32.43 3.37 -29.84
N LYS A 259 -32.92 3.71 -28.64
CA LYS A 259 -32.95 5.08 -28.15
C LYS A 259 -31.53 5.61 -27.94
N LEU A 260 -30.64 4.85 -27.31
CA LEU A 260 -29.25 5.22 -27.04
C LEU A 260 -28.42 5.43 -28.32
N LEU A 261 -28.78 4.78 -29.43
CA LEU A 261 -28.16 5.03 -30.74
C LEU A 261 -28.47 6.43 -31.30
N THR A 262 -29.63 6.99 -30.96
CA THR A 262 -30.15 8.23 -31.57
C THR A 262 -30.36 9.35 -30.57
N HIS A 263 -30.23 9.09 -29.26
CA HIS A 263 -30.47 10.02 -28.17
C HIS A 263 -29.49 9.76 -27.03
N ARG A 264 -29.27 10.77 -26.20
CA ARG A 264 -28.63 10.64 -24.88
C ARG A 264 -29.56 11.22 -23.82
N VAL A 265 -29.34 10.88 -22.57
CA VAL A 265 -30.02 11.57 -21.47
C VAL A 265 -29.41 12.97 -21.37
N ASP A 266 -30.27 13.98 -21.36
CA ASP A 266 -29.90 15.39 -21.18
C ASP A 266 -29.84 15.72 -19.69
N TYR A 267 -30.92 15.40 -18.98
CA TYR A 267 -31.08 15.58 -17.54
C TYR A 267 -32.01 14.53 -16.97
N TRP A 268 -31.87 14.29 -15.67
CA TRP A 268 -32.83 13.55 -14.87
C TRP A 268 -33.70 14.53 -14.07
N TYR A 269 -34.97 14.23 -13.87
CA TYR A 269 -35.91 15.11 -13.17
C TYR A 269 -36.62 14.38 -12.03
N ILE A 270 -36.83 15.07 -10.91
CA ILE A 270 -37.54 14.53 -9.74
C ILE A 270 -39.06 14.39 -9.99
N ASP A 271 -39.63 15.20 -10.90
CA ASP A 271 -41.07 15.23 -11.25
C ASP A 271 -41.30 15.74 -12.69
N ASP A 272 -42.54 16.02 -13.12
CA ASP A 272 -43.05 16.44 -14.46
C ASP A 272 -42.26 17.60 -15.16
N GLU A 273 -40.97 17.36 -15.43
CA GLU A 273 -40.00 18.17 -16.19
C GLU A 273 -39.63 19.56 -15.64
N SER A 274 -39.94 19.90 -14.39
CA SER A 274 -39.78 21.28 -13.88
C SER A 274 -38.50 21.57 -13.08
N VAL A 275 -37.82 20.56 -12.53
CA VAL A 275 -36.57 20.73 -11.74
C VAL A 275 -35.54 19.67 -12.15
N PRO A 276 -34.43 20.04 -12.83
CA PRO A 276 -33.37 19.09 -13.15
C PRO A 276 -32.65 18.67 -11.86
N PHE A 277 -32.33 17.38 -11.78
CA PHE A 277 -31.54 16.79 -10.71
C PHE A 277 -30.08 16.76 -11.17
N ASP A 278 -29.21 17.42 -10.41
CA ASP A 278 -27.78 17.44 -10.63
C ASP A 278 -27.10 16.52 -9.62
N PHE A 279 -26.64 15.36 -10.12
CA PHE A 279 -25.97 14.31 -9.33
C PHE A 279 -24.71 14.78 -8.59
N PHE A 280 -24.20 15.99 -8.87
CA PHE A 280 -23.03 16.55 -8.22
C PHE A 280 -23.32 17.57 -7.12
N ILE A 281 -24.56 18.07 -7.02
CA ILE A 281 -24.94 19.11 -6.05
C ILE A 281 -26.26 18.85 -5.31
N ASP A 282 -27.10 17.95 -5.82
CA ASP A 282 -28.38 17.62 -5.19
C ASP A 282 -28.26 16.38 -4.32
N SER A 283 -28.33 16.58 -3.00
CA SER A 283 -28.37 15.51 -2.00
C SER A 283 -29.77 14.92 -1.86
N ILE A 284 -29.83 13.62 -1.59
CA ILE A 284 -31.09 12.87 -1.41
C ILE A 284 -31.60 13.03 0.02
N HIS A 285 -32.86 13.47 0.15
CA HIS A 285 -33.53 13.67 1.44
C HIS A 285 -34.87 12.94 1.58
N GLU A 286 -35.28 12.20 0.55
CA GLU A 286 -36.51 11.41 0.53
C GLU A 286 -36.45 10.37 -0.59
N ASN A 287 -37.36 9.40 -0.57
CA ASN A 287 -37.52 8.46 -1.69
C ASN A 287 -38.02 9.23 -2.93
N LEU A 288 -37.39 9.03 -4.08
CA LEU A 288 -37.77 9.70 -5.31
C LEU A 288 -37.51 8.82 -6.54
N VAL A 289 -38.17 9.16 -7.65
CA VAL A 289 -37.94 8.50 -8.94
C VAL A 289 -37.45 9.53 -9.93
N LEU A 290 -36.20 9.39 -10.37
CA LEU A 290 -35.60 10.25 -11.38
C LEU A 290 -36.06 9.82 -12.76
N LYS A 291 -36.63 10.76 -13.51
CA LYS A 291 -37.14 10.55 -14.88
C LYS A 291 -36.15 11.09 -15.90
N ALA A 292 -35.70 10.23 -16.82
CA ALA A 292 -34.78 10.61 -17.88
C ALA A 292 -35.46 11.52 -18.90
N LYS A 293 -34.83 12.66 -19.20
CA LYS A 293 -35.19 13.49 -20.35
C LYS A 293 -34.19 13.24 -21.46
N TRP A 294 -34.69 12.73 -22.57
CA TRP A 294 -33.85 12.43 -23.73
C TRP A 294 -33.69 13.65 -24.62
N VAL A 295 -32.45 13.89 -25.05
CA VAL A 295 -32.14 14.75 -26.18
C VAL A 295 -31.66 13.90 -27.34
N GLU A 296 -32.14 14.19 -28.55
CA GLU A 296 -31.70 13.52 -29.77
C GLU A 296 -30.19 13.77 -29.98
N ARG A 297 -29.41 12.70 -30.16
CA ARG A 297 -28.05 12.73 -30.66
C ARG A 297 -28.14 13.23 -32.09
N SER A 298 -28.03 14.53 -32.22
CA SER A 298 -27.84 15.15 -33.51
C SER A 298 -26.36 15.01 -33.85
N TYR A 299 -26.06 14.29 -34.92
CA TYR A 299 -24.74 14.30 -35.52
C TYR A 299 -24.74 15.31 -36.65
N VAL A 300 -23.71 16.13 -36.67
CA VAL A 300 -23.54 17.14 -37.70
C VAL A 300 -22.24 16.90 -38.41
N GLU A 301 -22.31 16.93 -39.74
CA GLU A 301 -21.13 16.87 -40.57
C GLU A 301 -20.49 18.26 -40.61
N VAL A 302 -19.21 18.32 -40.27
CA VAL A 302 -18.36 19.46 -40.53
C VAL A 302 -17.53 19.13 -41.77
N ALA A 303 -17.87 19.81 -42.88
CA ALA A 303 -17.13 19.69 -44.12
C ALA A 303 -15.97 20.68 -44.14
N PHE A 304 -14.82 20.28 -44.69
CA PHE A 304 -13.67 21.15 -44.80
C PHE A 304 -13.41 21.53 -46.26
N ASN A 305 -13.61 22.79 -46.59
CA ASN A 305 -13.18 23.34 -47.87
C ASN A 305 -11.78 23.96 -47.71
N ALA A 306 -10.75 23.22 -48.13
CA ALA A 306 -9.37 23.66 -48.04
C ALA A 306 -9.03 24.89 -48.93
N ASN A 307 -9.95 25.40 -49.76
CA ASN A 307 -9.77 26.60 -50.58
C ASN A 307 -8.45 26.61 -51.38
N GLY A 308 -8.14 25.48 -52.01
CA GLY A 308 -6.91 25.27 -52.78
C GLY A 308 -5.73 24.71 -51.98
N GLY A 309 -5.93 24.40 -50.69
CA GLY A 309 -5.03 23.59 -49.86
C GLY A 309 -5.19 22.08 -50.06
N THR A 310 -4.47 21.30 -49.24
CA THR A 310 -4.56 19.84 -49.15
C THR A 310 -5.95 19.44 -48.72
N GLU A 311 -6.49 18.41 -49.36
CA GLU A 311 -7.83 17.90 -49.07
C GLU A 311 -7.90 17.39 -47.63
N VAL A 312 -8.92 17.84 -46.90
CA VAL A 312 -9.21 17.45 -45.52
C VAL A 312 -10.51 16.67 -45.52
N ALA A 313 -10.51 15.49 -44.89
CA ALA A 313 -11.72 14.67 -44.80
C ALA A 313 -12.78 15.37 -43.94
N ASN A 314 -14.05 15.27 -44.34
CA ASN A 314 -15.17 15.70 -43.51
C ASN A 314 -15.19 14.90 -42.21
N VAL A 315 -15.58 15.55 -41.12
CA VAL A 315 -15.71 14.91 -39.81
C VAL A 315 -17.17 14.93 -39.40
N THR A 316 -17.69 13.76 -39.02
CA THR A 316 -18.99 13.66 -38.37
C THR A 316 -18.76 13.76 -36.87
N VAL A 317 -19.30 14.81 -36.25
CA VAL A 317 -19.18 15.03 -34.81
C VAL A 317 -20.57 15.07 -34.17
N GLU A 318 -20.67 14.66 -32.91
CA GLU A 318 -21.90 14.84 -32.15
C GLU A 318 -22.12 16.33 -31.85
N VAL A 319 -23.37 16.79 -31.92
CA VAL A 319 -23.74 18.15 -31.54
C VAL A 319 -23.38 18.39 -30.08
N GLY A 320 -22.49 19.35 -29.85
CA GLY A 320 -21.88 19.67 -28.56
C GLY A 320 -20.42 19.21 -28.42
N SER A 321 -19.90 18.39 -29.33
CA SER A 321 -18.49 17.98 -29.33
C SER A 321 -17.57 19.06 -29.89
N LEU A 322 -16.32 19.07 -29.42
CA LEU A 322 -15.25 19.86 -30.02
C LEU A 322 -14.73 19.20 -31.29
N LEU A 323 -14.10 20.01 -32.14
CA LEU A 323 -13.44 19.59 -33.35
C LEU A 323 -11.92 19.70 -33.12
N SER A 324 -11.11 18.77 -33.62
CA SER A 324 -9.66 18.95 -33.66
C SER A 324 -9.27 19.71 -34.93
N GLU A 325 -8.30 20.62 -34.83
CA GLU A 325 -7.85 21.40 -35.98
C GLU A 325 -7.12 20.50 -36.99
N PRO A 326 -7.61 20.38 -38.24
CA PRO A 326 -6.95 19.53 -39.22
C PRO A 326 -5.69 20.21 -39.75
N ALA A 327 -4.62 19.42 -39.89
CA ALA A 327 -3.42 19.86 -40.59
C ALA A 327 -3.78 20.20 -42.05
N THR A 328 -3.39 21.41 -42.49
CA THR A 328 -3.62 21.88 -43.85
C THR A 328 -2.40 22.59 -44.39
N SER A 329 -2.14 22.42 -45.68
CA SER A 329 -1.06 23.10 -46.40
C SER A 329 -1.53 23.43 -47.81
N ARG A 330 -0.91 24.40 -48.48
CA ARG A 330 -1.28 24.75 -49.85
C ARG A 330 -0.08 24.66 -50.77
N VAL A 331 -0.13 23.78 -51.76
CA VAL A 331 0.95 23.55 -52.72
C VAL A 331 0.85 24.54 -53.89
N HIS A 332 2.00 25.11 -54.27
CA HIS A 332 2.14 26.30 -55.12
C HIS A 332 1.69 26.16 -56.57
N ALA A 333 1.11 27.25 -57.11
CA ALA A 333 1.07 27.53 -58.55
C ALA A 333 2.17 28.52 -59.00
N ASP A 334 2.76 29.27 -58.07
CA ASP A 334 3.81 30.28 -58.31
C ASP A 334 4.94 30.09 -57.28
N PRO A 335 6.20 29.83 -57.71
CA PRO A 335 7.34 29.62 -56.82
C PRO A 335 7.84 30.88 -56.09
N GLU A 336 7.36 32.08 -56.42
CA GLU A 336 7.76 33.33 -55.75
C GLU A 336 6.85 33.71 -54.55
N MET A 337 5.71 33.03 -54.38
CA MET A 337 4.72 33.34 -53.33
C MET A 337 4.40 32.10 -52.49
N ILE A 338 4.38 32.22 -51.17
CA ILE A 338 3.81 31.23 -50.23
C ILE A 338 2.40 31.66 -49.80
N TYR A 339 1.49 30.70 -49.63
CA TYR A 339 0.15 30.96 -49.09
C TYR A 339 0.15 30.58 -47.61
N VAL A 340 -0.11 31.55 -46.74
CA VAL A 340 -0.15 31.35 -45.30
C VAL A 340 -1.57 31.16 -44.84
N PHE A 341 -1.77 30.07 -44.09
CA PHE A 341 -3.05 29.72 -43.51
C PHE A 341 -3.43 30.76 -42.46
N THR A 342 -4.62 31.36 -42.60
CA THR A 342 -5.13 32.38 -41.67
C THR A 342 -6.22 31.85 -40.74
N GLY A 343 -6.54 30.56 -40.81
CA GLY A 343 -7.55 29.90 -39.99
C GLY A 343 -8.70 29.30 -40.80
N TRP A 344 -9.56 28.56 -40.09
CA TRP A 344 -10.79 28.00 -40.64
C TRP A 344 -11.96 28.95 -40.38
N TYR A 345 -12.74 29.27 -41.40
CA TYR A 345 -13.85 30.22 -41.32
C TYR A 345 -15.19 29.53 -41.52
N LYS A 346 -16.23 29.97 -40.81
CA LYS A 346 -17.61 29.46 -40.92
C LYS A 346 -18.28 29.85 -42.25
N ASP A 347 -17.72 30.82 -42.97
CA ASP A 347 -18.24 31.36 -44.23
C ASP A 347 -17.21 31.35 -45.37
N ALA A 348 -17.71 31.29 -46.62
CA ALA A 348 -16.85 31.27 -47.81
C ALA A 348 -16.18 32.62 -48.09
N GLU A 349 -16.74 33.72 -47.59
CA GLU A 349 -16.19 35.07 -47.67
C GLU A 349 -15.03 35.32 -46.68
N LEU A 350 -14.74 34.35 -45.81
CA LEU A 350 -13.65 34.35 -44.82
C LEU A 350 -13.77 35.49 -43.80
N THR A 351 -14.98 35.70 -43.27
CA THR A 351 -15.28 36.81 -42.36
C THR A 351 -15.54 36.40 -40.91
N GLU A 352 -15.94 35.15 -40.65
CA GLU A 352 -16.26 34.61 -39.33
C GLU A 352 -15.34 33.41 -39.01
N LEU A 353 -14.34 33.59 -38.14
CA LEU A 353 -13.40 32.52 -37.78
C LEU A 353 -14.07 31.45 -36.90
N TYR A 354 -13.76 30.18 -37.17
CA TYR A 354 -14.11 29.05 -36.31
C TYR A 354 -13.01 28.81 -35.26
N VAL A 355 -13.42 28.68 -34.01
CA VAL A 355 -12.52 28.41 -32.88
C VAL A 355 -12.68 26.95 -32.49
N PHE A 356 -11.60 26.18 -32.51
CA PHE A 356 -11.67 24.74 -32.21
C PHE A 356 -11.96 24.43 -30.72
N SER A 357 -11.92 25.44 -29.85
CA SER A 357 -12.44 25.36 -28.48
C SER A 357 -13.96 25.61 -28.38
N GLU A 358 -14.66 25.92 -29.48
CA GLU A 358 -16.14 25.98 -29.54
C GLU A 358 -16.74 24.63 -29.96
N SER A 359 -17.76 24.20 -29.22
CA SER A 359 -18.54 23.00 -29.55
C SER A 359 -19.36 23.19 -30.84
N VAL A 360 -19.40 22.16 -31.67
CA VAL A 360 -20.14 22.15 -32.94
C VAL A 360 -21.62 21.88 -32.65
N HIS A 361 -22.52 22.79 -33.02
CA HIS A 361 -23.96 22.60 -32.78
C HIS A 361 -24.82 22.40 -34.04
N VAL A 362 -24.28 22.72 -35.22
CA VAL A 362 -24.98 22.63 -36.50
C VAL A 362 -24.01 22.16 -37.57
N ALA A 363 -24.52 21.52 -38.63
CA ALA A 363 -23.69 21.18 -39.79
C ALA A 363 -23.18 22.47 -40.44
N MET A 364 -21.90 22.49 -40.74
CA MET A 364 -21.24 23.67 -41.31
C MET A 364 -20.14 23.25 -42.27
N THR A 365 -19.76 24.17 -43.16
CA THR A 365 -18.55 24.02 -43.96
C THR A 365 -17.54 25.01 -43.44
N LEU A 366 -16.39 24.51 -42.99
CA LEU A 366 -15.27 25.33 -42.63
C LEU A 366 -14.41 25.59 -43.87
N HIS A 367 -14.15 26.86 -44.14
CA HIS A 367 -13.40 27.33 -45.28
C HIS A 367 -12.00 27.78 -44.85
N ALA A 368 -10.96 27.18 -45.41
CA ALA A 368 -9.59 27.57 -45.13
C ALA A 368 -9.31 28.99 -45.68
N GLY A 369 -8.83 29.89 -44.83
CA GLY A 369 -8.34 31.20 -45.24
C GLY A 369 -6.86 31.15 -45.62
N TRP A 370 -6.50 31.85 -46.69
CA TRP A 370 -5.12 31.94 -47.17
C TRP A 370 -4.74 33.37 -47.50
N THR A 371 -3.63 33.85 -46.97
CA THR A 371 -3.00 35.12 -47.38
C THR A 371 -1.74 34.82 -48.18
N ALA A 372 -1.63 35.39 -49.39
CA ALA A 372 -0.43 35.25 -50.21
C ALA A 372 0.65 36.21 -49.71
N VAL A 373 1.85 35.70 -49.46
CA VAL A 373 3.04 36.47 -49.07
C VAL A 373 4.24 36.02 -49.88
N GLU A 374 5.25 36.87 -50.03
CA GLU A 374 6.50 36.53 -50.71
C GLU A 374 7.16 35.30 -50.07
N ALA A 375 7.72 34.38 -50.87
CA ALA A 375 8.32 33.14 -50.37
C ALA A 375 9.50 33.34 -49.41
N SER A 376 10.11 34.53 -49.40
CA SER A 376 11.16 34.93 -48.47
C SER A 376 10.64 35.55 -47.15
N ALA A 377 9.33 35.65 -46.97
CA ALA A 377 8.73 36.24 -45.77
C ALA A 377 8.45 35.17 -44.71
N VAL A 378 8.60 35.56 -43.45
CA VAL A 378 8.23 34.76 -42.29
C VAL A 378 6.93 35.30 -41.69
N VAL A 379 6.03 34.40 -41.31
CA VAL A 379 4.72 34.77 -40.77
C VAL A 379 4.52 34.23 -39.36
N VAL A 380 4.12 35.14 -38.46
CA VAL A 380 3.73 34.81 -37.09
C VAL A 380 2.22 34.95 -36.98
N SER A 381 1.54 33.83 -36.72
CA SER A 381 0.10 33.76 -36.48
C SER A 381 -0.20 33.68 -34.97
N PHE A 382 -1.44 33.95 -34.59
CA PHE A 382 -1.86 34.02 -33.19
C PHE A 382 -3.16 33.22 -32.97
N ASN A 383 -3.08 32.15 -32.20
CA ASN A 383 -4.23 31.40 -31.70
C ASN A 383 -4.62 31.92 -30.32
N THR A 384 -5.68 32.73 -30.28
CA THR A 384 -6.20 33.35 -29.05
C THR A 384 -6.93 32.37 -28.13
N LYS A 385 -7.21 31.14 -28.58
CA LYS A 385 -8.10 30.17 -27.90
C LYS A 385 -9.51 30.72 -27.60
N THR A 386 -9.90 31.79 -28.28
CA THR A 386 -11.21 32.43 -28.19
C THR A 386 -11.69 32.83 -29.57
N SER A 387 -12.90 33.38 -29.67
CA SER A 387 -13.44 33.92 -30.94
C SER A 387 -12.77 35.22 -31.39
N GLN A 388 -11.87 35.79 -30.59
CA GLN A 388 -11.10 36.95 -30.98
C GLN A 388 -10.05 36.58 -32.03
N VAL A 389 -9.99 37.31 -33.14
CA VAL A 389 -8.99 37.11 -34.19
C VAL A 389 -7.91 38.17 -34.12
N ILE A 390 -6.65 37.75 -34.20
CA ILE A 390 -5.50 38.65 -34.34
C ILE A 390 -4.89 38.40 -35.71
N ALA A 391 -4.73 39.46 -36.50
CA ALA A 391 -4.17 39.35 -37.85
C ALA A 391 -2.72 38.82 -37.79
N PRO A 392 -2.35 37.87 -38.66
CA PRO A 392 -0.96 37.41 -38.76
C PRO A 392 -0.01 38.55 -39.12
N VAL A 393 1.21 38.51 -38.58
CA VAL A 393 2.25 39.50 -38.86
C VAL A 393 3.27 38.90 -39.82
N VAL A 394 3.50 39.60 -40.93
CA VAL A 394 4.43 39.20 -41.99
C VAL A 394 5.70 40.05 -41.89
N VAL A 395 6.85 39.42 -41.76
CA VAL A 395 8.16 40.09 -41.67
C VAL A 395 9.16 39.44 -42.63
N ALA A 396 10.25 40.14 -42.96
CA ALA A 396 11.39 39.50 -43.59
C ALA A 396 12.11 38.58 -42.59
N GLN A 397 12.90 37.63 -43.08
CA GLN A 397 13.80 36.81 -42.27
C GLN A 397 14.68 37.69 -41.35
N GLY A 398 14.75 37.37 -40.06
CA GLY A 398 15.41 38.21 -39.03
C GLY A 398 14.64 39.48 -38.64
N GLY A 399 13.40 39.64 -39.12
CA GLY A 399 12.51 40.74 -38.79
C GLY A 399 11.90 40.63 -37.39
N SER A 400 11.27 41.72 -36.93
CA SER A 400 10.76 41.83 -35.57
C SER A 400 9.24 42.03 -35.51
N VAL A 401 8.57 41.26 -34.65
CA VAL A 401 7.12 41.29 -34.41
C VAL A 401 6.85 41.99 -33.07
N ALA A 402 5.97 42.99 -33.07
CA ALA A 402 5.54 43.68 -31.85
C ALA A 402 4.48 42.86 -31.08
N LYS A 403 4.38 43.09 -29.77
CA LYS A 403 3.34 42.45 -28.94
C LYS A 403 1.95 42.81 -29.49
N PRO A 404 1.07 41.83 -29.77
CA PRO A 404 -0.31 42.12 -30.13
C PRO A 404 -1.11 42.62 -28.90
N ALA A 405 -2.35 43.06 -29.12
CA ALA A 405 -3.27 43.32 -28.01
C ALA A 405 -3.57 42.02 -27.26
N ASP A 406 -3.66 42.11 -25.93
CA ASP A 406 -3.94 40.94 -25.08
C ASP A 406 -5.36 40.43 -25.36
N PRO A 407 -5.53 39.12 -25.64
CA PRO A 407 -6.84 38.56 -25.91
C PRO A 407 -7.64 38.32 -24.62
N GLU A 408 -8.96 38.49 -24.66
CA GLU A 408 -9.84 38.39 -23.49
C GLU A 408 -10.56 37.02 -23.40
N ARG A 409 -10.62 36.43 -22.20
CA ARG A 409 -11.38 35.22 -21.88
C ARG A 409 -12.09 35.38 -20.53
N THR A 410 -13.42 35.34 -20.51
CA THR A 410 -14.23 35.58 -19.30
C THR A 410 -13.89 34.57 -18.19
N GLY A 411 -13.61 35.06 -16.97
CA GLY A 411 -13.24 34.22 -15.82
C GLY A 411 -11.76 33.82 -15.76
N PHE A 412 -10.95 34.28 -16.72
CA PHE A 412 -9.53 33.99 -16.83
C PHE A 412 -8.68 35.26 -16.96
N VAL A 413 -7.40 35.14 -16.63
CA VAL A 413 -6.37 36.16 -16.81
C VAL A 413 -5.42 35.70 -17.90
N PHE A 414 -5.23 36.51 -18.94
CA PHE A 414 -4.23 36.27 -19.97
C PHE A 414 -2.82 36.43 -19.39
N LYS A 415 -1.95 35.43 -19.60
CA LYS A 415 -0.59 35.40 -19.02
C LYS A 415 0.52 35.46 -20.06
N GLY A 416 0.23 35.25 -21.34
CA GLY A 416 1.22 35.40 -22.39
C GLY A 416 0.97 34.52 -23.60
N TRP A 417 1.91 34.61 -24.54
CA TRP A 417 1.93 33.87 -25.80
C TRP A 417 3.02 32.81 -25.75
N TYR A 418 2.70 31.59 -26.17
CA TYR A 418 3.57 30.42 -26.15
C TYR A 418 3.66 29.83 -27.57
N LEU A 419 4.76 29.15 -27.91
CA LEU A 419 4.97 28.47 -29.17
C LEU A 419 4.13 27.20 -29.30
N THR A 420 3.84 26.51 -28.19
CA THR A 420 3.04 25.28 -28.20
C THR A 420 1.61 25.52 -27.69
N ALA A 421 0.67 24.69 -28.15
CA ALA A 421 -0.72 24.74 -27.68
C ALA A 421 -0.82 24.53 -26.17
N ARG A 422 0.03 23.66 -25.61
CA ARG A 422 0.11 23.33 -24.17
C ARG A 422 0.33 24.55 -23.28
N GLY A 423 0.96 25.59 -23.82
CA GLY A 423 1.28 26.82 -23.07
C GLY A 423 2.34 26.56 -22.00
N LEU A 424 2.16 27.17 -20.82
CA LEU A 424 3.10 27.05 -19.71
C LEU A 424 3.26 25.59 -19.25
N THR A 425 4.36 24.98 -19.66
CA THR A 425 4.79 23.63 -19.27
C THR A 425 6.23 23.68 -18.77
N TRP A 426 6.78 22.58 -18.30
CA TRP A 426 8.18 22.53 -17.88
C TRP A 426 9.14 22.60 -19.10
N LEU A 427 8.69 22.13 -20.27
CA LEU A 427 9.40 22.28 -21.56
C LEU A 427 9.31 23.70 -22.12
N GLU A 428 8.27 24.43 -21.74
CA GLU A 428 8.02 25.80 -22.18
C GLU A 428 7.67 26.70 -20.97
N PRO A 429 8.67 27.01 -20.12
CA PRO A 429 8.44 27.62 -18.80
C PRO A 429 8.20 29.14 -18.84
N GLU A 430 8.45 29.79 -19.99
CA GLU A 430 8.28 31.23 -20.14
C GLU A 430 7.50 31.58 -21.40
N ALA A 431 6.66 32.61 -21.30
CA ALA A 431 6.02 33.20 -22.47
C ALA A 431 7.04 33.89 -23.38
N VAL A 432 6.72 33.94 -24.67
CA VAL A 432 7.49 34.64 -25.68
C VAL A 432 7.65 36.13 -25.34
N LYS A 433 8.90 36.60 -25.38
CA LYS A 433 9.25 38.00 -25.12
C LYS A 433 9.12 38.83 -26.39
N PHE A 434 8.42 39.97 -26.27
CA PHE A 434 8.29 40.94 -27.35
C PHE A 434 9.19 42.16 -27.11
N PRO A 435 9.69 42.82 -28.17
CA PRO A 435 9.51 42.48 -29.58
C PRO A 435 10.22 41.17 -29.96
N LEU A 436 9.52 40.29 -30.67
CA LEU A 436 9.98 38.94 -31.03
C LEU A 436 10.76 39.03 -32.34
N VAL A 437 12.03 38.63 -32.35
CA VAL A 437 12.83 38.51 -33.58
C VAL A 437 12.64 37.11 -34.15
N VAL A 438 12.30 37.00 -35.42
CA VAL A 438 11.97 35.72 -36.06
C VAL A 438 13.07 35.34 -37.03
N GLU A 439 13.80 34.26 -36.74
CA GLU A 439 15.01 33.94 -37.50
C GLU A 439 14.72 33.30 -38.85
N GLU A 440 13.99 32.18 -38.97
CA GLU A 440 13.84 31.51 -40.29
C GLU A 440 12.47 30.90 -40.63
N VAL A 441 11.62 30.52 -39.67
CA VAL A 441 10.40 29.73 -39.94
C VAL A 441 9.12 30.40 -39.44
N SER A 442 8.03 30.22 -40.19
CA SER A 442 6.69 30.65 -39.79
C SER A 442 6.13 29.74 -38.70
N PHE A 443 5.41 30.31 -37.72
CA PHE A 443 4.80 29.56 -36.62
C PHE A 443 3.57 30.28 -36.06
N THR A 444 2.80 29.57 -35.23
CA THR A 444 1.66 30.11 -34.49
C THR A 444 2.01 30.27 -33.02
N LEU A 445 1.67 31.40 -32.44
CA LEU A 445 1.70 31.63 -31.01
C LEU A 445 0.33 31.35 -30.39
N HIS A 446 0.29 30.61 -29.30
CA HIS A 446 -0.91 30.19 -28.59
C HIS A 446 -1.06 30.99 -27.28
N ALA A 447 -2.26 31.49 -27.01
CA ALA A 447 -2.56 32.22 -25.79
C ALA A 447 -2.61 31.26 -24.58
N TYR A 448 -2.07 31.72 -23.44
CA TYR A 448 -2.16 31.02 -22.16
C TYR A 448 -2.97 31.82 -21.15
N TYR A 449 -3.86 31.12 -20.44
CA TYR A 449 -4.83 31.68 -19.51
C TYR A 449 -4.79 30.97 -18.17
N GLU A 450 -4.95 31.72 -17.09
CA GLU A 450 -5.11 31.18 -15.74
C GLU A 450 -6.48 31.58 -15.19
N PRO A 451 -7.20 30.70 -14.47
CA PRO A 451 -8.47 31.07 -13.87
C PRO A 451 -8.27 32.16 -12.82
N VAL A 452 -9.23 33.10 -12.71
CA VAL A 452 -9.17 34.17 -11.71
C VAL A 452 -9.15 33.61 -10.28
N ASN A 453 -9.85 32.50 -10.03
CA ASN A 453 -9.79 31.74 -8.78
C ASN A 453 -9.81 30.25 -9.11
N SER A 454 -8.65 29.59 -9.01
CA SER A 454 -8.55 28.16 -9.31
C SER A 454 -9.32 27.30 -8.33
N LYS A 455 -9.26 27.61 -7.03
CA LYS A 455 -9.88 26.79 -5.97
C LYS A 455 -11.38 26.60 -6.17
N THR A 456 -12.09 27.65 -6.60
CA THR A 456 -13.54 27.59 -6.84
C THR A 456 -13.92 27.31 -8.30
N HIS A 457 -12.95 27.08 -9.19
CA HIS A 457 -13.24 26.83 -10.60
C HIS A 457 -13.81 25.42 -10.82
N ASN A 458 -14.79 25.33 -11.71
CA ASN A 458 -15.37 24.05 -12.16
C ASN A 458 -14.76 23.68 -13.50
N TRP A 459 -13.76 22.79 -13.46
CA TRP A 459 -13.21 22.17 -14.67
C TRP A 459 -14.18 21.13 -15.20
N SER A 460 -14.21 20.97 -16.53
CA SER A 460 -15.02 19.93 -17.16
C SER A 460 -14.43 18.54 -16.89
N ARG A 461 -15.21 17.49 -17.12
CA ARG A 461 -14.73 16.09 -17.05
C ARG A 461 -13.55 15.85 -18.00
N ASN A 462 -13.55 16.49 -19.17
CA ASN A 462 -12.47 16.38 -20.16
C ASN A 462 -11.15 17.01 -19.70
N GLU A 463 -11.19 17.86 -18.67
CA GLU A 463 -10.03 18.56 -18.08
C GLU A 463 -9.67 18.02 -16.67
N THR A 464 -10.36 16.96 -16.23
CA THR A 464 -10.25 16.41 -14.88
C THR A 464 -9.72 14.97 -14.94
N TYR A 465 -8.62 14.72 -14.25
CA TYR A 465 -8.07 13.37 -14.09
C TYR A 465 -8.77 12.68 -12.91
N ILE A 466 -9.43 11.56 -13.14
CA ILE A 466 -10.30 10.91 -12.14
C ILE A 466 -9.69 9.57 -11.70
N THR A 467 -9.53 9.39 -10.39
CA THR A 467 -9.09 8.13 -9.76
C THR A 467 -10.11 7.71 -8.70
N SER A 468 -9.84 6.61 -8.00
CA SER A 468 -10.71 6.15 -6.91
C SER A 468 -9.96 5.51 -5.73
N MET A 469 -10.65 5.42 -4.59
CA MET A 469 -10.23 4.75 -3.36
C MET A 469 -11.42 4.00 -2.73
N GLN A 470 -11.18 2.98 -1.91
CA GLN A 470 -12.26 2.20 -1.29
C GLN A 470 -12.81 2.86 0.00
N SER A 471 -14.13 2.77 0.23
CA SER A 471 -14.84 3.42 1.35
C SER A 471 -14.46 2.90 2.73
N SER A 472 -13.87 1.70 2.82
CA SER A 472 -13.25 1.17 4.04
C SER A 472 -12.01 1.94 4.51
N THR A 473 -11.55 2.91 3.73
CA THR A 473 -10.34 3.69 4.01
C THR A 473 -10.73 5.01 4.66
N VAL A 474 -10.46 5.15 5.96
CA VAL A 474 -10.56 6.45 6.64
C VAL A 474 -9.35 7.29 6.23
N LEU A 475 -9.59 8.42 5.55
CA LEU A 475 -8.50 9.26 5.06
C LEU A 475 -8.08 10.30 6.09
N VAL A 476 -6.83 10.21 6.56
CA VAL A 476 -6.24 11.18 7.48
C VAL A 476 -5.11 11.94 6.81
N LEU A 477 -5.39 13.17 6.35
CA LEU A 477 -4.39 14.04 5.68
C LEU A 477 -3.62 14.90 6.70
N ASN A 478 -3.13 14.25 7.76
CA ASN A 478 -2.36 14.89 8.82
C ASN A 478 -0.95 14.29 8.87
N PRO A 479 0.11 15.08 8.64
CA PRO A 479 1.48 14.56 8.56
C PRO A 479 1.98 13.94 9.87
N PHE A 480 1.32 14.21 11.00
CA PHE A 480 1.70 13.71 12.31
C PHE A 480 1.09 12.34 12.65
N THR A 481 -0.01 11.96 12.01
CA THR A 481 -0.84 10.80 12.41
C THR A 481 -1.30 9.88 11.28
N TYR A 482 -1.03 10.19 10.01
CA TYR A 482 -1.41 9.32 8.89
C TYR A 482 -0.82 7.89 9.01
N HIS A 483 -1.50 6.89 8.42
CA HIS A 483 -1.19 5.47 8.60
C HIS A 483 -0.68 4.78 7.33
N TRP A 484 -1.09 5.25 6.17
CA TRP A 484 -0.95 4.60 4.87
C TRP A 484 -0.24 5.50 3.85
N GLY A 485 0.33 4.87 2.82
CA GLY A 485 1.06 5.59 1.77
C GLY A 485 0.20 6.57 0.97
N HIS A 486 -1.04 6.20 0.64
CA HIS A 486 -1.92 7.02 -0.20
C HIS A 486 -2.29 8.37 0.45
N GLU A 487 -2.35 8.45 1.77
CA GLU A 487 -2.57 9.73 2.49
C GLU A 487 -1.36 10.66 2.30
N ASN A 488 -0.15 10.09 2.37
CA ASN A 488 1.08 10.82 2.08
C ASN A 488 1.11 11.27 0.61
N ASP A 489 0.69 10.44 -0.33
CA ASP A 489 0.62 10.79 -1.75
C ASP A 489 -0.34 11.96 -1.99
N TYR A 490 -1.51 11.97 -1.35
CA TYR A 490 -2.46 13.09 -1.45
C TYR A 490 -1.95 14.36 -0.76
N MET A 491 -1.24 14.24 0.37
CA MET A 491 -0.55 15.40 0.97
C MET A 491 0.56 15.93 0.06
N ASN A 492 1.29 15.07 -0.66
CA ASN A 492 2.32 15.45 -1.63
C ASN A 492 1.75 16.23 -2.83
N LEU A 493 0.47 16.04 -3.18
CA LEU A 493 -0.19 16.90 -4.15
C LEU A 493 -0.35 18.35 -3.66
N MET A 494 -0.33 18.58 -2.35
CA MET A 494 -0.58 19.87 -1.70
C MET A 494 0.65 20.45 -0.99
N SER A 495 1.79 19.77 -1.04
CA SER A 495 3.02 20.19 -0.36
C SER A 495 4.15 20.45 -1.36
N THR A 496 5.12 21.25 -0.93
CA THR A 496 6.34 21.53 -1.70
C THR A 496 7.56 21.10 -0.92
N PRO A 497 8.38 20.16 -1.42
CA PRO A 497 9.66 19.85 -0.79
C PRO A 497 10.67 20.97 -1.06
N LEU A 498 11.72 21.08 -0.23
CA LEU A 498 12.82 22.01 -0.51
C LEU A 498 13.57 21.64 -1.80
N TYR A 499 13.72 20.33 -2.03
CA TYR A 499 14.48 19.76 -3.13
C TYR A 499 13.62 18.74 -3.87
N SER A 500 13.75 18.69 -5.19
CA SER A 500 13.09 17.70 -6.04
C SER A 500 14.12 17.09 -7.00
N SER A 501 13.68 16.24 -7.92
CA SER A 501 14.50 15.71 -9.01
C SER A 501 13.91 16.10 -10.36
N GLU A 502 14.77 16.12 -11.38
CA GLU A 502 14.41 16.23 -12.79
C GLU A 502 15.41 15.43 -13.62
N ILE A 503 15.00 14.94 -14.80
CA ILE A 503 15.90 14.29 -15.74
C ILE A 503 17.01 15.27 -16.16
N ASP A 504 18.27 14.82 -16.16
CA ASP A 504 19.39 15.57 -16.73
C ASP A 504 19.35 15.45 -18.25
N TRP A 505 18.47 16.24 -18.87
CA TRP A 505 18.30 16.24 -20.31
C TRP A 505 19.57 16.64 -21.07
N ASP A 506 20.41 17.49 -20.48
CA ASP A 506 21.70 17.87 -21.08
C ASP A 506 22.63 16.64 -21.18
N LEU A 507 22.69 15.82 -20.12
CA LEU A 507 23.44 14.58 -20.12
C LEU A 507 22.83 13.55 -21.07
N ALA A 508 21.51 13.36 -21.03
CA ALA A 508 20.82 12.41 -21.91
C ALA A 508 21.05 12.72 -23.40
N ILE A 509 21.04 14.00 -23.78
CA ILE A 509 21.31 14.45 -25.16
C ILE A 509 22.78 14.22 -25.52
N LYS A 510 23.70 14.59 -24.61
CA LYS A 510 25.14 14.40 -24.79
C LYS A 510 25.50 12.93 -25.01
N ASP A 511 24.86 12.03 -24.27
CA ASP A 511 25.11 10.59 -24.32
C ASP A 511 24.30 9.88 -25.43
N GLY A 512 23.46 10.63 -26.16
CA GLY A 512 22.67 10.14 -27.29
C GLY A 512 21.42 9.35 -26.88
N VAL A 513 21.08 9.32 -25.58
CA VAL A 513 19.88 8.71 -25.00
C VAL A 513 18.61 9.49 -25.38
N ALA A 514 18.73 10.79 -25.66
CA ALA A 514 17.66 11.67 -26.14
C ALA A 514 18.18 12.56 -27.28
N ASP A 515 17.30 13.08 -28.15
CA ASP A 515 17.66 14.11 -29.14
C ASP A 515 17.35 15.53 -28.66
N PHE A 516 16.38 15.68 -27.75
CA PHE A 516 15.96 16.95 -27.14
C PHE A 516 15.29 16.68 -25.78
N PRO A 517 15.11 17.70 -24.91
CA PRO A 517 14.45 17.51 -23.63
C PRO A 517 13.02 16.99 -23.79
N GLY A 518 12.64 15.95 -23.04
CA GLY A 518 11.33 15.29 -23.15
C GLY A 518 11.26 14.18 -24.21
N ASP A 519 12.36 13.87 -24.89
CA ASP A 519 12.41 12.78 -25.87
C ASP A 519 12.59 11.40 -25.19
N PHE A 520 11.52 10.61 -25.18
CA PHE A 520 11.53 9.21 -24.73
C PHE A 520 11.58 8.20 -25.89
N SER A 521 11.72 8.65 -27.15
CA SER A 521 11.59 7.78 -28.33
C SER A 521 12.68 6.71 -28.45
N LYS A 522 13.83 6.93 -27.78
CA LYS A 522 14.95 5.99 -27.73
C LYS A 522 14.92 5.06 -26.51
N ILE A 523 13.90 5.16 -25.67
CA ILE A 523 13.73 4.31 -24.49
C ILE A 523 12.94 3.04 -24.86
N GLY A 524 13.39 1.90 -24.34
CA GLY A 524 12.82 0.57 -24.54
C GLY A 524 13.53 -0.24 -25.65
N VAL A 525 13.03 -1.46 -25.88
CA VAL A 525 13.67 -2.48 -26.76
C VAL A 525 13.96 -1.97 -28.18
N ALA A 526 13.09 -1.12 -28.73
CA ALA A 526 13.27 -0.57 -30.08
C ALA A 526 14.30 0.56 -30.15
N GLY A 527 14.49 1.29 -29.05
CA GLY A 527 15.38 2.44 -28.96
C GLY A 527 16.77 2.14 -28.42
N GLY A 528 16.96 0.98 -27.78
CA GLY A 528 18.28 0.49 -27.34
C GLY A 528 18.74 1.01 -25.98
N PHE A 529 17.96 1.88 -25.32
CA PHE A 529 18.24 2.37 -23.97
C PHE A 529 17.13 1.96 -22.98
N SER A 530 17.49 1.64 -21.74
CA SER A 530 16.52 1.50 -20.65
C SER A 530 16.00 2.87 -20.21
N ILE A 531 14.80 2.95 -19.63
CA ILE A 531 14.32 4.23 -19.07
C ILE A 531 15.26 4.82 -18.02
N ASP A 532 15.94 3.95 -17.28
CA ASP A 532 16.90 4.32 -16.27
C ASP A 532 18.15 5.00 -16.85
N ALA A 533 18.39 4.89 -18.18
CA ALA A 533 19.45 5.64 -18.87
C ALA A 533 19.25 7.17 -18.81
N LEU A 534 18.03 7.62 -18.51
CA LEU A 534 17.73 9.02 -18.21
C LEU A 534 18.11 9.31 -16.76
N ASP A 535 19.37 9.67 -16.54
CA ASP A 535 19.85 10.13 -15.23
C ASP A 535 19.07 11.38 -14.78
N TYR A 536 19.10 11.66 -13.48
CA TYR A 536 18.44 12.79 -12.85
C TYR A 536 19.41 13.70 -12.09
N ILE A 537 19.03 14.97 -12.00
CA ILE A 537 19.65 15.98 -11.15
C ILE A 537 18.69 16.36 -10.03
N ASN A 538 19.24 16.67 -8.86
CA ASN A 538 18.49 17.36 -7.83
C ASN A 538 18.31 18.82 -8.23
N ILE A 539 17.08 19.32 -8.08
CA ILE A 539 16.70 20.71 -8.36
C ILE A 539 16.19 21.39 -7.10
N LEU A 540 16.37 22.70 -7.03
CA LEU A 540 15.82 23.56 -5.98
C LEU A 540 14.34 23.81 -6.26
N ALA A 541 13.48 23.44 -5.32
CA ALA A 541 12.04 23.71 -5.39
C ALA A 541 11.64 24.75 -4.33
N GLY A 542 11.44 24.32 -3.08
CA GLY A 542 11.16 25.22 -1.95
C GLY A 542 12.38 25.93 -1.35
N ALA A 543 13.57 25.76 -1.91
CA ALA A 543 14.83 26.33 -1.42
C ALA A 543 15.52 27.22 -2.47
N THR A 544 16.47 28.04 -2.02
CA THR A 544 17.36 28.85 -2.90
C THR A 544 18.79 28.30 -2.96
N ARG A 545 19.15 27.38 -2.06
CA ARG A 545 20.46 26.71 -1.96
C ARG A 545 20.28 25.28 -1.48
N PHE A 546 21.21 24.40 -1.84
CA PHE A 546 21.32 23.09 -1.16
C PHE A 546 21.75 23.29 0.30
N PRO A 547 21.59 22.30 1.19
CA PRO A 547 21.98 22.46 2.59
C PRO A 547 23.49 22.75 2.67
N VAL A 548 23.85 23.83 3.39
CA VAL A 548 25.25 24.20 3.61
C VAL A 548 25.77 23.67 4.92
N ASP A 549 27.03 23.27 4.94
CA ASP A 549 27.68 22.79 6.15
C ASP A 549 28.12 23.93 7.09
N GLU A 550 28.87 23.59 8.15
CA GLU A 550 29.39 24.55 9.12
C GLU A 550 30.42 25.55 8.55
N TYR A 551 30.90 25.31 7.32
CA TYR A 551 31.86 26.14 6.60
C TYR A 551 31.22 26.99 5.49
N ASP A 552 29.89 27.01 5.40
CA ASP A 552 29.09 27.70 4.36
C ASP A 552 29.34 27.14 2.93
N ASP A 553 29.64 25.85 2.83
CA ASP A 553 29.81 25.16 1.54
C ASP A 553 28.55 24.35 1.16
N GLU A 554 28.11 24.49 -0.09
CA GLU A 554 27.01 23.71 -0.70
C GLU A 554 27.50 22.40 -1.31
N HIS A 555 28.81 22.17 -1.37
CA HIS A 555 29.44 20.98 -1.95
C HIS A 555 28.98 20.71 -3.39
N LEU A 556 28.89 21.78 -4.18
CA LEU A 556 28.49 21.69 -5.58
C LEU A 556 29.64 21.19 -6.47
N THR A 557 29.27 20.56 -7.57
CA THR A 557 30.19 20.24 -8.66
C THR A 557 30.78 21.52 -9.29
N ALA A 558 31.81 21.37 -10.12
CA ALA A 558 32.45 22.51 -10.79
C ALA A 558 31.50 23.30 -11.73
N ASP A 559 30.44 22.67 -12.22
CA ASP A 559 29.35 23.27 -13.00
C ASP A 559 28.19 23.80 -12.14
N GLY A 560 28.31 23.74 -10.81
CA GLY A 560 27.34 24.32 -9.87
C GLY A 560 26.10 23.46 -9.63
N LYS A 561 26.16 22.15 -9.90
CA LYS A 561 25.09 21.18 -9.62
C LYS A 561 25.31 20.49 -8.28
N TYR A 562 24.26 19.89 -7.72
CA TYR A 562 24.37 19.03 -6.55
C TYR A 562 25.25 17.81 -6.86
N ASP A 563 26.30 17.59 -6.07
CA ASP A 563 27.22 16.46 -6.24
C ASP A 563 26.66 15.20 -5.57
N ARG A 564 25.67 14.58 -6.22
CA ARG A 564 24.98 13.37 -5.74
C ARG A 564 25.95 12.23 -5.40
N ASP A 565 26.98 12.06 -6.23
CA ASP A 565 27.93 10.93 -6.10
C ASP A 565 28.79 11.06 -4.84
N LYS A 566 29.08 12.28 -4.36
CA LYS A 566 29.84 12.53 -3.14
C LYS A 566 29.01 13.01 -1.95
N ALA A 567 27.72 13.26 -2.13
CA ALA A 567 26.82 13.77 -1.08
C ALA A 567 26.80 12.92 0.21
N SER A 568 27.05 11.62 0.10
CA SER A 568 27.15 10.69 1.24
C SER A 568 28.47 10.84 2.04
N THR A 569 29.50 11.45 1.42
CA THR A 569 30.83 11.65 1.98
C THR A 569 30.99 13.01 2.66
N TYR A 570 30.26 14.02 2.21
CA TYR A 570 30.21 15.33 2.85
C TYR A 570 29.42 15.22 4.16
N ARG A 571 30.11 15.34 5.29
CA ARG A 571 29.55 15.09 6.63
C ARG A 571 29.69 16.31 7.51
N SER A 572 28.62 16.65 8.21
CA SER A 572 28.59 17.75 9.17
C SER A 572 27.58 17.46 10.27
N LYS A 573 27.79 18.06 11.44
CA LYS A 573 26.80 18.11 12.52
C LYS A 573 25.82 19.27 12.37
N LYS A 574 26.11 20.21 11.47
CA LYS A 574 25.33 21.42 11.27
C LYS A 574 25.03 21.61 9.80
N TRP A 575 23.75 21.75 9.49
CA TRP A 575 23.26 22.02 8.14
C TRP A 575 22.33 23.23 8.17
N THR A 576 22.62 24.24 7.36
CA THR A 576 21.80 25.45 7.21
C THR A 576 21.01 25.40 5.90
N TYR A 577 19.71 25.71 5.99
CA TYR A 577 18.74 25.66 4.91
C TYR A 577 18.27 27.06 4.56
N HIS A 578 18.19 27.34 3.25
CA HIS A 578 17.80 28.64 2.72
C HIS A 578 16.50 28.50 1.92
N LEU A 579 15.41 29.03 2.46
CA LEU A 579 14.06 28.89 1.92
C LEU A 579 13.82 29.83 0.74
N ASN A 580 12.97 29.40 -0.18
CA ASN A 580 12.46 30.24 -1.26
C ASN A 580 11.34 31.15 -0.73
N PRO A 581 11.49 32.49 -0.75
CA PRO A 581 10.50 33.41 -0.21
C PRO A 581 9.19 33.46 -0.99
N ASP A 582 9.17 32.91 -2.21
CA ASP A 582 7.97 32.86 -3.06
C ASP A 582 7.04 31.68 -2.71
N VAL A 583 7.45 30.79 -1.80
CA VAL A 583 6.59 29.69 -1.34
C VAL A 583 5.59 30.21 -0.32
N VAL A 584 4.31 30.11 -0.66
CA VAL A 584 3.18 30.54 0.18
C VAL A 584 2.15 29.43 0.30
N PHE A 585 1.43 29.42 1.43
CA PHE A 585 0.18 28.68 1.55
C PHE A 585 -0.88 29.26 0.60
N GLU A 586 -1.91 28.47 0.28
CA GLU A 586 -3.01 28.83 -0.62
C GLU A 586 -3.82 30.07 -0.19
N ASP A 587 -3.68 30.52 1.05
CA ASP A 587 -4.27 31.78 1.54
C ASP A 587 -3.33 32.99 1.46
N GLY A 588 -2.14 32.80 0.87
CA GLY A 588 -1.09 33.80 0.74
C GLY A 588 -0.15 33.92 1.93
N THR A 589 -0.32 33.10 2.99
CA THR A 589 0.59 33.11 4.13
C THR A 589 1.98 32.60 3.74
N PRO A 590 3.08 33.33 4.01
CA PRO A 590 4.43 32.87 3.65
C PRO A 590 4.84 31.58 4.38
N VAL A 591 5.53 30.69 3.67
CA VAL A 591 6.27 29.58 4.28
C VAL A 591 7.64 30.07 4.69
N THR A 592 7.92 30.06 6.00
CA THR A 592 9.13 30.65 6.59
C THR A 592 9.87 29.64 7.46
N ALA A 593 11.04 30.00 7.95
CA ALA A 593 11.80 29.20 8.92
C ALA A 593 10.98 28.93 10.20
N TYR A 594 10.08 29.84 10.57
CA TYR A 594 9.15 29.66 11.69
C TYR A 594 8.06 28.62 11.40
N THR A 595 7.69 28.40 10.13
CA THR A 595 6.77 27.32 9.73
C THR A 595 7.42 25.94 9.94
N TYR A 596 8.71 25.81 9.59
CA TYR A 596 9.50 24.60 9.85
C TYR A 596 9.65 24.37 11.36
N GLU A 597 10.02 25.41 12.10
CA GLU A 597 10.14 25.35 13.57
C GLU A 597 8.81 24.91 14.22
N PHE A 598 7.70 25.52 13.82
CA PHE A 598 6.37 25.19 14.34
C PHE A 598 6.01 23.73 14.06
N THR A 599 6.22 23.28 12.82
CA THR A 599 5.89 21.91 12.40
C THR A 599 6.72 20.89 13.16
N LEU A 600 8.04 21.10 13.31
CA LEU A 600 8.91 20.21 14.07
C LEU A 600 8.54 20.19 15.56
N LYS A 601 8.15 21.34 16.14
CA LYS A 601 7.57 21.38 17.50
C LYS A 601 6.34 20.49 17.63
N GLN A 602 5.46 20.45 16.62
CA GLN A 602 4.26 19.59 16.65
C GLN A 602 4.63 18.11 16.54
N PHE A 603 5.56 17.74 15.64
CA PHE A 603 6.07 16.37 15.58
C PHE A 603 6.60 15.90 16.93
N LEU A 604 7.33 16.76 17.64
CA LEU A 604 8.00 16.42 18.91
C LEU A 604 7.20 16.84 20.15
N ASP A 605 5.93 17.22 20.03
CA ASP A 605 5.14 17.72 21.16
C ASP A 605 4.86 16.58 22.17
N PRO A 606 5.34 16.68 23.43
CA PRO A 606 5.19 15.63 24.44
C PRO A 606 3.76 15.43 24.93
N VAL A 607 2.87 16.41 24.71
CA VAL A 607 1.45 16.36 25.08
C VAL A 607 0.64 15.66 23.98
N GLN A 608 0.93 15.96 22.71
CA GLN A 608 0.28 15.32 21.56
C GLN A 608 0.77 13.89 21.37
N ASN A 609 2.05 13.62 21.67
CA ASN A 609 2.66 12.29 21.55
C ASN A 609 2.43 11.68 20.15
N ASN A 610 2.71 12.47 19.11
CA ASN A 610 2.40 12.12 17.73
C ASN A 610 3.12 10.85 17.28
N TYR A 611 2.37 9.96 16.60
CA TYR A 611 2.86 8.66 16.13
C TYR A 611 4.12 8.76 15.25
N ARG A 612 4.21 9.80 14.41
CA ARG A 612 5.32 10.01 13.46
C ARG A 612 6.54 10.74 14.06
N ALA A 613 6.56 11.04 15.36
CA ALA A 613 7.66 11.73 16.03
C ALA A 613 9.02 11.03 15.85
N ASN A 614 8.99 9.70 15.76
CA ASN A 614 10.16 8.83 15.54
C ASN A 614 10.97 9.17 14.28
N SER A 615 10.40 9.89 13.31
CA SER A 615 11.13 10.34 12.12
C SER A 615 12.18 11.41 12.45
N TYR A 616 12.00 12.15 13.55
CA TYR A 616 12.79 13.36 13.88
C TYR A 616 13.62 13.24 15.16
N TYR A 617 13.77 12.03 15.69
CA TYR A 617 14.74 11.73 16.74
C TYR A 617 15.41 10.38 16.52
N LYS A 618 16.63 10.22 17.03
CA LYS A 618 17.38 8.97 16.98
C LYS A 618 17.75 8.51 18.39
N THR A 619 17.62 7.22 18.67
CA THR A 619 18.03 6.55 19.92
C THR A 619 18.73 5.21 19.60
N ASP A 620 19.22 4.50 20.61
CA ASP A 620 19.79 3.14 20.42
C ASP A 620 18.77 2.16 19.80
N GLU A 621 17.48 2.35 20.13
CA GLU A 621 16.35 1.55 19.64
C GLU A 621 15.79 2.09 18.31
N ASN A 622 15.67 3.41 18.16
CA ASN A 622 15.19 4.05 16.93
C ASN A 622 16.36 4.59 16.11
N ARG A 623 16.86 3.80 15.15
CA ARG A 623 18.01 4.17 14.32
C ARG A 623 17.66 4.88 13.02
N ASN A 624 16.37 4.94 12.67
CA ASN A 624 15.90 5.43 11.37
C ASN A 624 15.57 6.94 11.37
N GLY A 625 15.39 7.56 12.54
CA GLY A 625 15.08 8.99 12.63
C GLY A 625 16.31 9.90 12.54
N TYR A 626 16.08 11.19 12.33
CA TYR A 626 17.14 12.19 12.32
C TYR A 626 17.76 12.38 13.71
N ALA A 627 19.09 12.43 13.79
CA ALA A 627 19.85 12.60 15.03
C ALA A 627 19.86 14.05 15.55
N ILE A 628 18.73 14.76 15.47
CA ILE A 628 18.59 16.15 15.91
C ILE A 628 18.92 16.23 17.40
N LEU A 629 19.83 17.14 17.76
CA LEU A 629 20.32 17.30 19.12
C LEU A 629 19.14 17.53 20.08
N ASN A 630 19.07 16.75 21.17
CA ASN A 630 18.04 16.81 22.21
C ASN A 630 16.57 16.63 21.77
N ALA A 631 16.30 16.16 20.54
CA ALA A 631 14.93 15.98 20.06
C ALA A 631 14.14 14.91 20.84
N PHE A 632 14.77 13.78 21.15
CA PHE A 632 14.13 12.71 21.94
C PHE A 632 13.88 13.15 23.39
N GLU A 633 14.83 13.86 23.99
CA GLU A 633 14.70 14.41 25.32
C GLU A 633 13.57 15.44 25.43
N TYR A 634 13.40 16.28 24.41
CA TYR A 634 12.27 17.20 24.34
C TYR A 634 10.94 16.44 24.20
N TYR A 635 10.86 15.49 23.27
CA TYR A 635 9.68 14.66 23.03
C TYR A 635 9.25 13.83 24.25
N THR A 636 10.20 13.37 25.07
CA THR A 636 9.93 12.63 26.31
C THR A 636 9.76 13.52 27.55
N ALA A 637 9.72 14.84 27.36
CA ALA A 637 9.61 15.84 28.43
C ALA A 637 10.67 15.66 29.54
N LYS A 638 11.92 15.35 29.17
CA LYS A 638 13.02 15.19 30.12
C LYS A 638 13.25 16.48 30.91
N GLU A 639 13.40 16.35 32.23
CA GLU A 639 13.58 17.50 33.13
C GLU A 639 14.77 18.38 32.69
N GLY A 640 14.51 19.68 32.57
CA GLY A 640 15.52 20.69 32.18
C GLY A 640 15.74 20.83 30.67
N VAL A 641 15.09 20.03 29.84
CA VAL A 641 15.15 20.15 28.37
C VAL A 641 13.92 20.92 27.88
N THR A 642 14.18 22.01 27.17
CA THR A 642 13.18 22.87 26.52
C THR A 642 13.49 22.98 25.04
N TRP A 643 12.61 23.61 24.26
CA TRP A 643 12.83 23.78 22.81
C TRP A 643 14.17 24.46 22.49
N GLU A 644 14.61 25.41 23.33
CA GLU A 644 15.91 26.10 23.18
C GLU A 644 17.13 25.15 23.27
N ASN A 645 16.93 23.92 23.76
CA ASN A 645 17.97 22.89 23.79
C ASN A 645 17.94 21.99 22.55
N VAL A 646 16.83 21.97 21.81
CA VAL A 646 16.69 21.18 20.57
C VAL A 646 17.58 21.79 19.49
N GLY A 647 18.25 20.95 18.71
CA GLY A 647 19.12 21.34 17.61
C GLY A 647 18.38 21.89 16.40
N PHE A 648 17.48 22.85 16.60
CA PHE A 648 16.80 23.58 15.54
C PHE A 648 16.83 25.07 15.86
N LYS A 649 17.43 25.85 14.97
CA LYS A 649 17.65 27.28 15.19
C LYS A 649 17.20 28.09 13.99
N VAL A 650 16.24 28.99 14.20
CA VAL A 650 15.90 30.01 13.21
C VAL A 650 16.99 31.09 13.20
N ILE A 651 17.60 31.32 12.03
CA ILE A 651 18.63 32.36 11.84
C ILE A 651 17.96 33.67 11.42
N ASP A 652 17.07 33.60 10.44
CA ASP A 652 16.19 34.68 10.00
C ASP A 652 14.89 34.10 9.40
N GLU A 653 14.04 34.95 8.82
CA GLU A 653 12.73 34.56 8.29
C GLU A 653 12.78 33.43 7.25
N TYR A 654 13.87 33.34 6.47
CA TYR A 654 14.00 32.34 5.39
C TYR A 654 15.22 31.44 5.57
N THR A 655 15.83 31.43 6.77
CA THR A 655 17.03 30.64 7.03
C THR A 655 16.94 29.95 8.39
N PHE A 656 17.16 28.64 8.43
CA PHE A 656 17.27 27.87 9.67
C PHE A 656 18.45 26.90 9.63
N GLU A 657 18.98 26.57 10.80
CA GLU A 657 20.06 25.59 11.02
C GLU A 657 19.53 24.41 11.84
N VAL A 658 19.93 23.20 11.44
CA VAL A 658 19.72 21.97 12.20
C VAL A 658 21.06 21.48 12.73
N GLU A 659 21.14 21.25 14.04
CA GLU A 659 22.29 20.68 14.73
C GLU A 659 21.98 19.24 15.18
N THR A 660 22.84 18.30 14.82
CA THR A 660 22.75 16.88 15.16
C THR A 660 23.83 16.47 16.16
N TRP A 661 23.56 15.44 16.98
CA TRP A 661 24.54 14.98 17.99
C TRP A 661 25.67 14.12 17.37
N GLU A 662 25.41 13.50 16.22
CA GLU A 662 26.37 12.84 15.33
C GLU A 662 26.44 13.51 13.97
N GLU A 663 27.49 13.26 13.19
CA GLU A 663 27.59 13.76 11.82
C GLU A 663 26.61 13.03 10.90
N ILE A 664 25.85 13.79 10.11
CA ILE A 664 25.02 13.26 9.03
C ILE A 664 25.58 13.71 7.69
N SER A 665 25.29 12.93 6.64
CA SER A 665 25.70 13.27 5.29
C SER A 665 24.87 14.40 4.69
N GLN A 666 25.37 15.06 3.64
CA GLN A 666 24.59 16.03 2.88
C GLN A 666 23.35 15.38 2.23
N ALA A 667 23.44 14.11 1.80
CA ALA A 667 22.29 13.37 1.30
C ALA A 667 21.18 13.25 2.35
N ASN A 668 21.53 12.94 3.61
CA ASN A 668 20.57 12.96 4.71
C ASN A 668 20.01 14.36 4.99
N ALA A 669 20.83 15.41 4.87
CA ALA A 669 20.38 16.80 5.02
C ALA A 669 19.38 17.20 3.90
N VAL A 670 19.64 16.81 2.65
CA VAL A 670 18.69 17.03 1.54
C VAL A 670 17.37 16.30 1.82
N SER A 671 17.40 15.06 2.30
CA SER A 671 16.20 14.31 2.66
C SER A 671 15.37 14.98 3.77
N PHE A 672 16.01 15.65 4.74
CA PHE A 672 15.31 16.42 5.78
C PHE A 672 14.43 17.53 5.18
N GLY A 673 14.82 18.08 4.02
CA GLY A 673 14.05 19.08 3.29
C GLY A 673 12.68 18.63 2.77
N SER A 674 12.34 17.34 2.91
CA SER A 674 11.03 16.79 2.52
C SER A 674 9.99 16.77 3.66
N MET A 675 10.24 17.49 4.77
CA MET A 675 9.26 17.60 5.87
C MET A 675 7.95 18.24 5.39
N THR A 676 6.85 17.49 5.49
CA THR A 676 5.49 18.00 5.21
C THR A 676 5.06 18.98 6.31
N LEU A 677 4.80 20.23 5.92
CA LEU A 677 4.49 21.34 6.81
C LEU A 677 3.00 21.46 7.06
N VAL A 678 2.63 22.02 8.20
CA VAL A 678 1.25 22.40 8.52
C VAL A 678 1.12 23.91 8.64
N HIS A 679 -0.03 24.46 8.25
CA HIS A 679 -0.30 25.89 8.45
C HIS A 679 -0.44 26.20 9.95
N PRO A 680 0.41 27.04 10.57
CA PRO A 680 0.47 27.17 12.04
C PRO A 680 -0.84 27.60 12.70
N ALA A 681 -1.50 28.64 12.18
CA ALA A 681 -2.75 29.14 12.75
C ALA A 681 -3.92 28.14 12.61
N LYS A 682 -4.02 27.46 11.45
CA LYS A 682 -5.08 26.51 11.15
C LYS A 682 -4.89 25.21 11.93
N TYR A 683 -3.66 24.73 12.05
CA TYR A 683 -3.34 23.59 12.91
C TYR A 683 -3.64 23.91 14.37
N THR A 684 -3.17 25.06 14.89
CA THR A 684 -3.45 25.45 16.28
C THR A 684 -4.94 25.54 16.57
N ALA A 685 -5.73 26.10 15.64
CA ALA A 685 -7.18 26.20 15.77
C ALA A 685 -7.90 24.85 15.70
N SER A 686 -7.27 23.83 15.12
CA SER A 686 -7.82 22.48 14.96
C SER A 686 -7.64 21.58 16.19
N LEU A 687 -6.79 21.98 17.14
CA LEU A 687 -6.45 21.19 18.32
C LEU A 687 -7.70 20.96 19.18
N THR A 688 -7.89 19.72 19.61
CA THR A 688 -9.01 19.25 20.44
C THR A 688 -8.48 18.60 21.72
N SER A 689 -9.38 18.18 22.60
CA SER A 689 -9.03 17.36 23.77
C SER A 689 -7.94 17.97 24.68
N GLY A 690 -7.93 19.29 24.83
CA GLY A 690 -6.92 20.00 25.62
C GLY A 690 -5.52 20.04 24.98
N GLY A 691 -5.42 19.86 23.65
CA GLY A 691 -4.17 19.89 22.89
C GLY A 691 -3.54 18.51 22.66
N THR A 692 -4.27 17.41 22.90
CA THR A 692 -3.75 16.03 22.72
C THR A 692 -4.12 15.43 21.37
N SER A 693 -5.03 16.05 20.62
CA SER A 693 -5.48 15.59 19.31
C SER A 693 -5.77 16.78 18.41
N SER A 694 -5.95 16.54 17.10
CA SER A 694 -6.18 17.59 16.10
C SER A 694 -7.20 17.12 15.07
N THR A 695 -8.07 18.03 14.61
CA THR A 695 -8.95 17.82 13.46
C THR A 695 -8.31 18.26 12.13
N TYR A 696 -7.05 18.69 12.12
CA TYR A 696 -6.35 19.08 10.91
C TYR A 696 -6.19 17.88 9.97
N GLY A 697 -6.37 18.09 8.67
CA GLY A 697 -6.33 17.01 7.69
C GLY A 697 -7.61 16.17 7.67
N THR A 698 -8.76 16.77 7.98
CA THR A 698 -10.11 16.17 7.89
C THR A 698 -11.02 17.06 7.05
N PRO A 699 -12.21 16.60 6.59
CA PRO A 699 -13.16 17.47 5.89
C PRO A 699 -13.53 18.75 6.66
N LYS A 700 -13.55 18.66 8.01
CA LYS A 700 -13.85 19.79 8.90
C LYS A 700 -12.73 20.84 8.93
N THR A 701 -11.48 20.38 8.97
CA THR A 701 -10.31 21.26 8.90
C THR A 701 -9.31 20.70 7.87
N PRO A 702 -9.53 20.94 6.57
CA PRO A 702 -8.70 20.36 5.53
C PRO A 702 -7.24 20.80 5.61
N PHE A 703 -6.36 19.98 5.06
CA PHE A 703 -4.97 20.34 4.87
C PHE A 703 -4.88 21.62 4.02
N ILE A 704 -3.99 22.54 4.41
CA ILE A 704 -3.84 23.83 3.71
C ILE A 704 -2.64 23.71 2.80
N SER A 705 -2.92 23.76 1.49
CA SER A 705 -1.89 23.58 0.48
C SER A 705 -0.84 24.69 0.51
N TYR A 706 0.40 24.33 0.22
CA TYR A 706 1.50 25.21 -0.17
C TYR A 706 2.24 24.61 -1.38
N GLY A 707 1.52 23.83 -2.19
CA GLY A 707 2.07 22.99 -3.23
C GLY A 707 1.28 22.97 -4.54
N PRO A 708 1.51 21.95 -5.39
CA PRO A 708 1.01 21.84 -6.76
C PRO A 708 -0.50 21.98 -6.94
N TYR A 709 -1.29 21.48 -5.99
CA TYR A 709 -2.75 21.48 -6.03
C TYR A 709 -3.34 22.10 -4.78
N VAL A 710 -4.51 22.72 -4.93
CA VAL A 710 -5.37 23.19 -3.84
C VAL A 710 -6.60 22.28 -3.72
N MET A 711 -7.04 21.99 -2.51
CA MET A 711 -8.25 21.21 -2.30
C MET A 711 -9.49 22.07 -2.55
N LYS A 712 -10.27 21.72 -3.57
CA LYS A 712 -11.53 22.39 -3.91
C LYS A 712 -12.65 21.96 -2.97
N SER A 713 -12.84 20.66 -2.80
CA SER A 713 -13.91 20.06 -1.99
C SER A 713 -13.50 18.69 -1.47
N TRP A 714 -14.03 18.33 -0.30
CA TRP A 714 -13.86 17.02 0.31
C TRP A 714 -15.18 16.59 0.93
N ASP A 715 -15.81 15.60 0.29
CA ASP A 715 -16.89 14.81 0.88
C ASP A 715 -16.30 13.47 1.32
N GLU A 716 -16.31 13.24 2.64
CA GLU A 716 -15.66 12.09 3.28
C GLU A 716 -16.09 10.74 2.70
N ASN A 717 -17.34 10.64 2.27
CA ASN A 717 -17.93 9.37 1.85
C ASN A 717 -18.06 9.25 0.33
N GLN A 718 -17.64 10.27 -0.43
CA GLN A 718 -17.90 10.29 -1.86
C GLN A 718 -16.71 10.67 -2.71
N LYS A 719 -16.06 11.79 -2.43
CA LYS A 719 -14.94 12.25 -3.26
C LYS A 719 -14.14 13.38 -2.69
N ILE A 720 -12.93 13.49 -3.20
CA ILE A 720 -12.01 14.61 -2.96
C ILE A 720 -11.65 15.21 -4.31
N VAL A 721 -11.73 16.53 -4.42
CA VAL A 721 -11.41 17.26 -5.65
C VAL A 721 -10.28 18.24 -5.38
N PHE A 722 -9.25 18.15 -6.20
CA PHE A 722 -8.08 19.02 -6.21
C PHE A 722 -8.05 19.81 -7.51
N ASN A 723 -7.72 21.10 -7.43
CA ASN A 723 -7.48 21.94 -8.62
C ASN A 723 -6.01 22.38 -8.65
N LYS A 724 -5.45 22.56 -9.84
CA LYS A 724 -4.09 23.07 -10.02
C LYS A 724 -3.92 24.40 -9.28
N ASN A 725 -2.87 24.53 -8.50
CA ASN A 725 -2.51 25.78 -7.85
C ASN A 725 -1.73 26.67 -8.83
N TYR A 726 -2.38 27.69 -9.39
CA TYR A 726 -1.75 28.60 -10.35
C TYR A 726 -0.85 29.65 -9.70
N ASP A 727 -0.79 29.70 -8.36
CA ASP A 727 0.17 30.49 -7.58
C ASP A 727 1.40 29.67 -7.17
N TYR A 728 1.43 28.36 -7.48
CA TYR A 728 2.56 27.50 -7.19
C TYR A 728 3.81 27.90 -8.01
N ILE A 729 4.96 27.95 -7.33
CA ILE A 729 6.25 28.39 -7.89
C ILE A 729 6.72 27.56 -9.10
N LEU A 730 6.39 26.26 -9.13
CA LEU A 730 6.75 25.36 -10.23
C LEU A 730 5.51 24.93 -11.02
N LYS A 731 4.49 25.76 -11.16
CA LYS A 731 3.23 25.42 -11.86
C LYS A 731 3.36 24.95 -13.31
N GLY A 732 4.47 25.25 -13.99
CA GLY A 732 4.79 24.69 -15.31
C GLY A 732 5.02 23.17 -15.27
N THR A 733 5.35 22.62 -14.10
CA THR A 733 5.58 21.17 -13.90
C THR A 733 4.28 20.37 -13.75
N ILE A 734 3.12 21.00 -13.87
CA ILE A 734 1.81 20.41 -13.59
C ILE A 734 0.92 20.56 -14.81
N ASN A 735 0.46 19.44 -15.37
CA ASN A 735 -0.38 19.46 -16.56
C ASN A 735 -1.88 19.32 -16.24
N TYR A 736 -2.27 18.47 -15.28
CA TYR A 736 -3.70 18.31 -14.95
C TYR A 736 -4.26 19.55 -14.26
N LYS A 737 -5.34 20.09 -14.81
CA LYS A 737 -6.07 21.24 -14.25
C LYS A 737 -6.89 20.88 -13.02
N SER A 738 -7.42 19.66 -12.97
CA SER A 738 -8.16 19.10 -11.84
C SER A 738 -7.86 17.62 -11.65
N GLN A 739 -7.90 17.16 -10.40
CA GLN A 739 -7.85 15.75 -10.02
C GLN A 739 -9.02 15.43 -9.09
N GLU A 740 -9.77 14.38 -9.38
CA GLU A 740 -10.87 13.89 -8.56
C GLU A 740 -10.56 12.47 -8.08
N ILE A 741 -10.69 12.21 -6.78
CA ILE A 741 -10.60 10.87 -6.20
C ILE A 741 -11.98 10.48 -5.70
N GLN A 742 -12.59 9.47 -6.33
CA GLN A 742 -13.89 8.94 -5.95
C GLN A 742 -13.76 7.87 -4.86
N VAL A 743 -14.61 7.93 -3.85
CA VAL A 743 -14.75 6.91 -2.81
C VAL A 743 -15.79 5.89 -3.31
N VAL A 744 -15.38 4.63 -3.42
CA VAL A 744 -16.21 3.54 -3.95
C VAL A 744 -16.29 2.41 -2.93
N ASP A 745 -17.39 1.67 -2.91
CA ASP A 745 -17.62 0.68 -1.84
C ASP A 745 -16.71 -0.54 -1.95
N ASN A 746 -16.41 -0.95 -3.17
CA ASN A 746 -15.60 -2.12 -3.44
C ASN A 746 -14.88 -2.02 -4.78
N ILE A 747 -14.02 -3.00 -5.01
CA ILE A 747 -13.21 -3.07 -6.22
C ILE A 747 -14.06 -3.30 -7.48
N ASP A 748 -15.19 -4.00 -7.40
CA ASP A 748 -16.04 -4.26 -8.57
C ASP A 748 -16.67 -2.96 -9.12
N GLN A 749 -17.13 -2.10 -8.21
CA GLN A 749 -17.61 -0.77 -8.56
C GLN A 749 -16.52 0.10 -9.19
N GLN A 750 -15.28 0.01 -8.71
CA GLN A 750 -14.13 0.71 -9.30
C GLN A 750 -13.95 0.33 -10.78
N TYR A 751 -13.97 -0.96 -11.10
CA TYR A 751 -13.84 -1.42 -12.49
C TYR A 751 -15.05 -1.09 -13.35
N LEU A 752 -16.25 -1.11 -12.79
CA LEU A 752 -17.46 -0.66 -13.48
C LEU A 752 -17.36 0.82 -13.86
N LEU A 753 -16.85 1.67 -12.98
CA LEU A 753 -16.63 3.10 -13.28
C LEU A 753 -15.56 3.27 -14.37
N PHE A 754 -14.47 2.51 -14.32
CA PHE A 754 -13.45 2.56 -15.36
C PHE A 754 -13.99 2.14 -16.74
N ASP A 755 -14.75 1.05 -16.82
CA ASP A 755 -15.36 0.61 -18.07
C ASP A 755 -16.38 1.60 -18.65
N ARG A 756 -17.02 2.41 -17.79
CA ARG A 756 -17.88 3.54 -18.19
C ARG A 756 -17.10 4.79 -18.60
N GLY A 757 -15.76 4.73 -18.61
CA GLY A 757 -14.88 5.86 -18.87
C GLY A 757 -14.94 6.94 -17.78
N GLU A 758 -15.45 6.60 -16.58
CA GLU A 758 -15.60 7.50 -15.44
C GLU A 758 -14.32 7.60 -14.60
N LEU A 759 -13.40 6.65 -14.73
CA LEU A 759 -12.07 6.72 -14.15
C LEU A 759 -11.01 6.86 -15.25
N SER A 760 -9.99 7.67 -14.99
CA SER A 760 -8.80 7.82 -15.82
C SER A 760 -7.79 6.69 -15.60
N VAL A 761 -7.87 5.98 -14.47
CA VAL A 761 -6.92 4.93 -14.11
C VAL A 761 -7.54 3.92 -13.14
N VAL A 762 -7.13 2.65 -13.24
CA VAL A 762 -7.36 1.62 -12.22
C VAL A 762 -6.13 0.73 -12.02
N GLY A 763 -5.90 0.31 -10.77
CA GLY A 763 -4.90 -0.73 -10.46
C GLY A 763 -5.49 -2.11 -10.73
N LEU A 764 -4.76 -2.96 -11.47
CA LEU A 764 -5.17 -4.30 -11.86
C LEU A 764 -4.92 -5.33 -10.74
N SER A 765 -6.00 -5.84 -10.15
CA SER A 765 -5.95 -6.97 -9.22
C SER A 765 -6.04 -8.31 -9.97
N LYS A 766 -5.74 -9.41 -9.27
CA LYS A 766 -5.77 -10.77 -9.84
C LYS A 766 -7.05 -11.06 -10.62
N ASP A 767 -8.21 -10.75 -10.05
CA ASP A 767 -9.51 -11.15 -10.62
C ASP A 767 -9.92 -10.30 -11.84
N TYR A 768 -9.29 -9.15 -12.02
CA TYR A 768 -9.56 -8.25 -13.14
C TYR A 768 -8.44 -8.19 -14.18
N TYR A 769 -7.24 -8.68 -13.86
CA TYR A 769 -6.10 -8.63 -14.77
C TYR A 769 -6.42 -9.31 -16.11
N ASP A 770 -7.00 -10.50 -16.09
CA ASP A 770 -7.33 -11.26 -17.32
C ASP A 770 -8.31 -10.53 -18.24
N LYS A 771 -9.21 -9.74 -17.67
CA LYS A 771 -10.19 -8.96 -18.44
C LYS A 771 -9.52 -7.86 -19.26
N TYR A 772 -8.40 -7.34 -18.78
CA TYR A 772 -7.78 -6.15 -19.34
C TYR A 772 -6.39 -6.36 -19.91
N VAL A 773 -5.72 -7.50 -19.68
CA VAL A 773 -4.31 -7.74 -20.04
C VAL A 773 -3.98 -7.44 -21.52
N GLU A 774 -4.96 -7.57 -22.43
CA GLU A 774 -4.79 -7.26 -23.85
C GLU A 774 -5.10 -5.80 -24.24
N ARG A 775 -5.59 -4.96 -23.31
CA ARG A 775 -5.88 -3.55 -23.59
C ARG A 775 -4.59 -2.74 -23.75
N PRO A 776 -4.54 -1.85 -24.76
CA PRO A 776 -3.57 -0.76 -24.79
C PRO A 776 -3.66 0.09 -23.51
N GLY A 777 -2.54 0.64 -23.04
CA GLY A 777 -2.51 1.53 -21.86
C GLY A 777 -2.19 0.84 -20.53
N ILE A 778 -2.02 -0.48 -20.49
CA ILE A 778 -1.44 -1.16 -19.33
C ILE A 778 0.02 -0.77 -19.16
N LYS A 779 0.37 -0.42 -17.92
CA LYS A 779 1.73 -0.21 -17.49
C LYS A 779 2.02 -1.09 -16.28
N THR A 780 3.15 -1.79 -16.32
CA THR A 780 3.59 -2.70 -15.23
C THR A 780 4.80 -2.12 -14.50
N SER A 781 4.87 -2.32 -13.19
CA SER A 781 6.05 -2.01 -12.37
C SER A 781 6.40 -3.18 -11.48
N TYR A 782 7.68 -3.44 -11.32
CA TYR A 782 8.19 -4.42 -10.37
C TYR A 782 8.27 -3.80 -8.98
N ASN A 783 7.81 -4.51 -7.95
CA ASN A 783 8.15 -4.17 -6.58
C ASN A 783 9.36 -5.01 -6.19
N GLY A 784 10.41 -4.37 -5.63
CA GLY A 784 11.71 -4.99 -5.35
C GLY A 784 11.72 -6.06 -4.26
N TYR A 785 10.66 -6.87 -4.16
CA TYR A 785 10.39 -7.89 -3.16
C TYR A 785 9.92 -9.19 -3.83
N PRO A 786 10.80 -10.00 -4.42
CA PRO A 786 10.43 -11.30 -4.98
C PRO A 786 9.84 -12.23 -3.91
N GLN A 787 8.98 -13.15 -4.34
CA GLN A 787 8.44 -14.20 -3.50
C GLN A 787 9.20 -15.51 -3.70
N ASN A 788 9.52 -16.15 -2.58
CA ASN A 788 10.25 -17.41 -2.55
C ASN A 788 9.57 -18.41 -1.60
N ILE A 789 9.70 -19.70 -1.89
CA ILE A 789 9.49 -20.77 -0.90
C ILE A 789 10.82 -20.97 -0.18
N HIS A 790 10.86 -20.57 1.09
CA HIS A 790 12.01 -20.77 1.95
C HIS A 790 12.05 -22.22 2.42
N ILE A 791 13.21 -22.86 2.28
CA ILE A 791 13.47 -24.21 2.79
C ILE A 791 14.28 -24.07 4.07
N ASN A 792 13.75 -24.58 5.18
CA ASN A 792 14.47 -24.55 6.44
C ASN A 792 15.32 -25.82 6.59
N LEU A 793 16.64 -25.66 6.48
CA LEU A 793 17.63 -26.72 6.74
C LEU A 793 18.28 -26.57 8.13
N ALA A 794 18.00 -25.48 8.83
CA ALA A 794 18.57 -25.17 10.13
C ALA A 794 17.75 -25.78 11.26
N GLU A 795 18.32 -25.79 12.46
CA GLU A 795 17.58 -26.23 13.63
C GLU A 795 16.56 -25.16 14.08
N PRO A 796 15.29 -25.53 14.34
CA PRO A 796 14.33 -24.58 14.90
C PRO A 796 14.82 -24.00 16.23
N LYS A 797 14.70 -22.69 16.40
CA LYS A 797 15.11 -21.91 17.59
C LYS A 797 14.15 -22.05 18.78
N THR A 798 13.24 -23.02 18.74
CA THR A 798 12.23 -23.28 19.78
C THR A 798 12.22 -24.75 20.18
N ASP A 799 12.03 -25.01 21.47
CA ASP A 799 11.80 -26.35 22.01
C ASP A 799 10.30 -26.69 22.10
N VAL A 800 9.42 -25.69 21.96
CA VAL A 800 7.96 -25.87 22.03
C VAL A 800 7.43 -26.28 20.67
N ASN A 801 6.81 -27.46 20.57
CA ASN A 801 6.23 -28.01 19.33
C ASN A 801 7.22 -27.98 18.14
N LYS A 802 8.49 -28.25 18.45
CA LYS A 802 9.59 -28.23 17.50
C LYS A 802 9.32 -29.13 16.30
N VAL A 803 9.41 -28.54 15.11
CA VAL A 803 9.37 -29.26 13.83
C VAL A 803 10.65 -30.09 13.70
N VAL A 804 10.49 -31.33 13.24
CA VAL A 804 11.61 -32.24 12.95
C VAL A 804 11.64 -32.44 11.45
N HIS A 805 12.69 -31.91 10.82
CA HIS A 805 12.84 -31.96 9.37
C HIS A 805 13.01 -33.42 8.90
N PRO A 806 12.28 -33.87 7.86
CA PRO A 806 12.59 -35.14 7.21
C PRO A 806 13.98 -35.06 6.57
N THR A 807 14.81 -36.07 6.83
CA THR A 807 16.23 -36.05 6.43
C THR A 807 16.46 -35.98 4.92
N ILE A 808 15.45 -36.30 4.11
CA ILE A 808 15.51 -36.11 2.65
C ILE A 808 15.64 -34.63 2.25
N MET A 809 15.23 -33.67 3.09
CA MET A 809 15.42 -32.22 2.81
C MET A 809 16.89 -31.84 2.64
N TYR A 810 17.78 -32.58 3.30
CA TYR A 810 19.23 -32.39 3.18
C TYR A 810 19.79 -32.96 1.87
N ASP A 811 19.05 -33.83 1.18
CA ASP A 811 19.44 -34.36 -0.12
C ASP A 811 19.28 -33.27 -1.21
N VAL A 812 20.39 -32.94 -1.86
CA VAL A 812 20.42 -31.89 -2.88
C VAL A 812 19.53 -32.20 -4.09
N GLU A 813 19.42 -33.48 -4.49
CA GLU A 813 18.55 -33.86 -5.62
C GLU A 813 17.08 -33.71 -5.24
N PHE A 814 16.72 -33.86 -3.95
CA PHE A 814 15.36 -33.58 -3.51
C PHE A 814 15.03 -32.08 -3.61
N ARG A 815 15.92 -31.18 -3.19
CA ARG A 815 15.71 -29.74 -3.33
C ARG A 815 15.66 -29.31 -4.80
N GLN A 816 16.54 -29.86 -5.64
CA GLN A 816 16.49 -29.67 -7.09
C GLN A 816 15.18 -30.20 -7.69
N ALA A 817 14.65 -31.33 -7.19
CA ALA A 817 13.36 -31.85 -7.62
C ALA A 817 12.23 -30.86 -7.32
N LEU A 818 12.21 -30.26 -6.12
CA LEU A 818 11.24 -29.22 -5.78
C LEU A 818 11.37 -28.01 -6.74
N PHE A 819 12.57 -27.50 -6.98
CA PHE A 819 12.79 -26.38 -7.90
C PHE A 819 12.33 -26.68 -9.33
N TYR A 820 12.84 -27.75 -9.95
CA TYR A 820 12.46 -28.11 -11.32
C TYR A 820 10.98 -28.57 -11.42
N GLY A 821 10.36 -28.92 -10.30
CA GLY A 821 8.99 -29.39 -10.23
C GLY A 821 7.94 -28.30 -10.04
N PHE A 822 8.35 -27.07 -9.76
CA PHE A 822 7.43 -25.96 -9.53
C PHE A 822 7.16 -25.20 -10.83
N ASP A 823 5.90 -25.19 -11.28
CA ASP A 823 5.49 -24.43 -12.47
C ASP A 823 5.29 -22.96 -12.11
N THR A 824 6.40 -22.20 -12.13
CA THR A 824 6.43 -20.75 -11.86
C THR A 824 5.59 -19.98 -12.87
N LYS A 825 5.52 -20.45 -14.13
CA LYS A 825 4.72 -19.82 -15.19
C LYS A 825 3.24 -19.90 -14.92
N TYR A 826 2.75 -21.09 -14.61
CA TYR A 826 1.35 -21.25 -14.24
C TYR A 826 1.05 -20.53 -12.91
N TYR A 827 1.95 -20.61 -11.93
CA TYR A 827 1.77 -19.93 -10.65
C TYR A 827 1.60 -18.42 -10.82
N ALA A 828 2.52 -17.76 -11.54
CA ALA A 828 2.46 -16.33 -11.81
C ALA A 828 1.22 -15.96 -12.67
N ASN A 829 1.02 -16.69 -13.77
CA ASN A 829 0.01 -16.36 -14.78
C ASN A 829 -1.38 -16.96 -14.51
N SER A 830 -1.62 -17.59 -13.36
CA SER A 830 -2.94 -18.19 -13.05
C SER A 830 -3.30 -18.06 -11.57
N VAL A 831 -2.34 -18.29 -10.67
CA VAL A 831 -2.59 -18.31 -9.22
C VAL A 831 -2.34 -16.95 -8.59
N TYR A 832 -1.27 -16.26 -9.00
CA TYR A 832 -0.80 -15.04 -8.37
C TYR A 832 -0.55 -13.88 -9.37
N LYS A 833 -1.53 -13.58 -10.24
CA LYS A 833 -1.50 -12.42 -11.14
C LYS A 833 -1.46 -11.09 -10.36
N PRO A 834 -0.86 -10.01 -10.91
CA PRO A 834 -0.22 -9.86 -12.22
C PRO A 834 1.30 -10.15 -12.20
N ASN A 835 1.79 -10.84 -11.16
CA ASN A 835 3.21 -11.10 -10.97
C ASN A 835 3.80 -11.89 -12.13
N THR A 836 5.11 -11.78 -12.32
CA THR A 836 5.82 -12.47 -13.40
C THR A 836 6.63 -13.66 -12.85
N PRO A 837 6.83 -14.72 -13.65
CA PRO A 837 7.59 -15.88 -13.21
C PRO A 837 9.03 -15.48 -12.90
N SER A 838 9.60 -15.98 -11.81
CA SER A 838 11.01 -15.79 -11.50
C SER A 838 11.69 -17.11 -11.18
N MET A 839 12.88 -17.30 -11.77
CA MET A 839 13.81 -18.38 -11.43
C MET A 839 14.89 -17.93 -10.43
N PHE A 840 14.85 -16.67 -9.99
CA PHE A 840 15.88 -16.06 -9.18
C PHE A 840 15.35 -15.59 -7.84
N PRO A 841 16.16 -15.66 -6.78
CA PRO A 841 15.84 -15.11 -5.47
C PRO A 841 16.01 -13.58 -5.42
N MET A 842 15.88 -12.89 -6.56
CA MET A 842 15.91 -11.43 -6.70
C MET A 842 14.88 -11.03 -7.78
N PRO A 843 14.48 -9.75 -7.89
CA PRO A 843 13.66 -9.30 -9.02
C PRO A 843 14.31 -9.67 -10.36
N GLY A 844 13.54 -10.13 -11.34
CA GLY A 844 14.04 -10.48 -12.67
C GLY A 844 14.46 -9.25 -13.49
N ASN A 845 14.00 -8.06 -13.12
CA ASN A 845 14.51 -6.77 -13.60
C ASN A 845 15.69 -6.21 -12.77
N ALA A 846 16.28 -7.02 -11.87
CA ALA A 846 17.43 -6.59 -11.09
C ALA A 846 18.66 -6.38 -11.98
N LYS A 847 19.29 -5.22 -11.80
CA LYS A 847 20.51 -4.76 -12.47
C LYS A 847 21.61 -4.55 -11.43
N ASN A 848 22.87 -4.49 -11.85
CA ASN A 848 23.93 -4.08 -10.93
C ASN A 848 23.90 -2.55 -10.77
N TYR A 849 23.75 -1.84 -11.88
CA TYR A 849 23.68 -0.39 -11.93
C TYR A 849 22.37 0.10 -12.57
N VAL A 850 21.84 1.24 -12.12
CA VAL A 850 20.63 1.87 -12.70
C VAL A 850 20.75 2.00 -14.22
N LEU A 851 21.88 2.51 -14.71
CA LEU A 851 22.16 2.74 -16.13
C LEU A 851 22.46 1.46 -16.93
N ASP A 852 22.50 0.27 -16.31
CA ASP A 852 22.76 -0.96 -17.05
C ASP A 852 21.68 -1.18 -18.12
N PRO A 853 22.08 -1.50 -19.36
CA PRO A 853 21.16 -1.59 -20.49
C PRO A 853 20.22 -2.80 -20.38
N ILE A 854 20.63 -3.84 -19.65
CA ILE A 854 19.88 -5.08 -19.46
C ILE A 854 20.05 -5.62 -18.03
N PRO A 855 19.03 -6.26 -17.44
CA PRO A 855 19.17 -7.00 -16.18
C PRO A 855 19.94 -8.31 -16.39
N TYR A 856 20.43 -8.91 -15.30
CA TYR A 856 21.17 -10.18 -15.34
C TYR A 856 20.40 -11.29 -16.07
N SER A 857 19.09 -11.38 -15.89
CA SER A 857 18.19 -12.35 -16.53
C SER A 857 18.14 -12.27 -18.06
N LYS A 858 18.68 -11.21 -18.67
CA LYS A 858 18.77 -11.02 -20.13
C LYS A 858 20.22 -11.01 -20.63
N SER A 859 21.20 -11.24 -19.75
CA SER A 859 22.62 -11.23 -20.09
C SER A 859 23.06 -12.50 -20.85
N PRO A 860 24.14 -12.41 -21.66
CA PRO A 860 24.78 -13.59 -22.26
C PRO A 860 25.28 -14.61 -21.23
N GLN A 861 25.77 -14.14 -20.07
CA GLN A 861 26.25 -14.96 -18.97
C GLN A 861 25.14 -15.87 -18.43
N HIS A 862 23.97 -15.30 -18.14
CA HIS A 862 22.81 -16.08 -17.74
C HIS A 862 22.40 -17.10 -18.81
N ALA A 863 22.38 -16.71 -20.09
CA ALA A 863 22.03 -17.62 -21.18
C ALA A 863 22.99 -18.84 -21.26
N LEU A 864 24.28 -18.64 -20.94
CA LEU A 864 25.26 -19.73 -20.85
C LEU A 864 24.98 -20.66 -19.66
N VAL A 865 24.59 -20.11 -18.50
CA VAL A 865 24.18 -20.91 -17.34
C VAL A 865 22.95 -21.77 -17.68
N LEU A 866 21.92 -21.18 -18.30
CA LEU A 866 20.74 -21.95 -18.75
C LEU A 866 21.14 -23.08 -19.70
N GLN A 867 22.03 -22.79 -20.66
CA GLN A 867 22.54 -23.81 -21.58
C GLN A 867 23.28 -24.94 -20.86
N GLN A 868 24.13 -24.61 -19.88
CA GLN A 868 24.90 -25.57 -19.09
C GLN A 868 23.97 -26.54 -18.33
N PHE A 869 22.88 -26.04 -17.77
CA PHE A 869 21.91 -26.86 -17.05
C PHE A 869 20.82 -27.43 -17.95
N GLY A 870 20.84 -27.16 -19.27
CA GLY A 870 19.84 -27.65 -20.21
C GLY A 870 18.44 -27.11 -19.96
N ILE A 871 18.35 -25.87 -19.48
CA ILE A 871 17.12 -25.14 -19.24
C ILE A 871 16.80 -24.34 -20.52
N VAL A 872 15.67 -24.64 -21.13
CA VAL A 872 15.27 -24.04 -22.43
C VAL A 872 14.25 -22.92 -22.25
N ASP A 873 13.58 -22.93 -21.11
CA ASP A 873 12.52 -22.01 -20.74
C ASP A 873 12.87 -21.33 -19.42
N ASP A 874 12.76 -20.01 -19.36
CA ASP A 874 13.08 -19.17 -18.18
C ASP A 874 12.08 -19.32 -17.01
N SER A 875 11.30 -20.41 -17.00
CA SER A 875 10.45 -20.82 -15.87
C SER A 875 11.14 -21.75 -14.88
N GLY A 876 12.18 -22.48 -15.32
CA GLY A 876 12.82 -23.51 -14.52
C GLY A 876 12.00 -24.80 -14.39
N PHE A 877 10.79 -24.85 -14.95
CA PHE A 877 9.90 -26.00 -14.84
C PHE A 877 10.29 -27.14 -15.80
N ILE A 878 10.84 -28.22 -15.25
CA ILE A 878 11.29 -29.41 -15.99
C ILE A 878 10.75 -30.67 -15.27
N PRO A 879 9.44 -30.97 -15.39
CA PRO A 879 8.75 -31.93 -14.53
C PRO A 879 9.32 -33.36 -14.60
N GLU A 880 9.78 -33.81 -15.77
CA GLU A 880 10.36 -35.14 -15.92
C GLU A 880 11.75 -35.26 -15.26
N ARG A 881 12.53 -34.17 -15.26
CA ARG A 881 13.78 -34.09 -14.50
C ARG A 881 13.49 -34.08 -13.00
N ALA A 882 12.51 -33.29 -12.57
CA ALA A 882 12.07 -33.22 -11.18
C ALA A 882 11.67 -34.60 -10.64
N LYS A 883 10.81 -35.35 -11.35
CA LYS A 883 10.42 -36.72 -10.97
C LYS A 883 11.62 -37.65 -10.84
N THR A 884 12.54 -37.60 -11.80
CA THR A 884 13.75 -38.45 -11.80
C THR A 884 14.67 -38.15 -10.61
N LEU A 885 14.81 -36.87 -10.26
CA LEU A 885 15.59 -36.44 -9.10
C LEU A 885 14.90 -36.88 -7.79
N PHE A 886 13.59 -36.63 -7.69
CA PHE A 886 12.78 -37.03 -6.54
C PHE A 886 12.83 -38.55 -6.29
N ASP A 887 12.60 -39.38 -7.32
CA ASP A 887 12.62 -40.83 -7.18
C ASP A 887 13.97 -41.36 -6.70
N ARG A 888 15.08 -40.74 -7.13
CA ARG A 888 16.43 -41.10 -6.68
C ARG A 888 16.67 -40.68 -5.23
N ALA A 889 16.28 -39.47 -4.85
CA ALA A 889 16.39 -39.00 -3.47
C ALA A 889 15.49 -39.81 -2.52
N TYR A 890 14.25 -40.10 -2.93
CA TYR A 890 13.30 -40.91 -2.18
C TYR A 890 13.84 -42.33 -1.95
N ALA A 891 14.40 -42.97 -2.99
CA ALA A 891 15.01 -44.29 -2.84
C ALA A 891 16.21 -44.29 -1.86
N ARG A 892 17.02 -43.22 -1.84
CA ARG A 892 18.10 -43.06 -0.84
C ARG A 892 17.53 -42.87 0.57
N TRP A 893 16.49 -42.05 0.71
CA TRP A 893 15.82 -41.79 1.99
C TRP A 893 15.17 -43.06 2.56
N GLU A 894 14.42 -43.81 1.76
CA GLU A 894 13.82 -45.09 2.16
C GLU A 894 14.89 -46.12 2.57
N ALA A 895 16.04 -46.13 1.89
CA ALA A 895 17.15 -47.01 2.24
C ALA A 895 17.93 -46.58 3.49
N ALA A 896 17.85 -45.31 3.90
CA ALA A 896 18.65 -44.75 4.99
C ALA A 896 18.20 -45.20 6.39
N ALA A 897 16.90 -45.48 6.57
CA ALA A 897 16.35 -45.93 7.86
C ALA A 897 15.07 -46.75 7.68
N VAL A 898 14.86 -47.78 8.52
CA VAL A 898 13.71 -48.71 8.41
C VAL A 898 12.38 -48.00 8.69
N GLU A 899 12.41 -46.92 9.47
CA GLU A 899 11.28 -46.06 9.76
C GLU A 899 10.87 -45.14 8.61
N ASN A 900 11.76 -44.90 7.62
CA ASN A 900 11.46 -44.07 6.45
C ASN A 900 10.54 -44.85 5.49
N THR A 901 9.24 -44.74 5.73
CA THR A 901 8.20 -45.43 4.97
C THR A 901 7.02 -44.50 4.69
N GLY A 902 6.35 -44.70 3.55
CA GLY A 902 5.23 -43.84 3.14
C GLY A 902 5.68 -42.47 2.64
N PRO A 903 4.79 -41.46 2.61
CA PRO A 903 5.12 -40.19 2.01
C PRO A 903 6.09 -39.37 2.86
N VAL A 904 7.04 -38.72 2.20
CA VAL A 904 7.82 -37.61 2.78
C VAL A 904 6.84 -36.49 3.09
N LYS A 905 6.78 -36.07 4.36
CA LYS A 905 5.86 -35.02 4.82
C LYS A 905 6.60 -33.72 5.06
N LEU A 906 6.25 -32.66 4.34
CA LEU A 906 6.72 -31.30 4.62
C LEU A 906 5.63 -30.48 5.29
N ILE A 907 5.98 -29.75 6.34
CA ILE A 907 5.13 -28.80 7.03
C ILE A 907 5.27 -27.43 6.35
N LEU A 908 4.20 -27.00 5.68
CA LEU A 908 4.04 -25.65 5.14
C LEU A 908 3.25 -24.79 6.14
N VAL A 909 3.87 -23.77 6.72
CA VAL A 909 3.15 -22.80 7.56
C VAL A 909 2.56 -21.68 6.70
N SER A 910 1.33 -21.28 7.00
CA SER A 910 0.59 -20.25 6.26
C SER A 910 -0.29 -19.41 7.19
N GLU A 911 -0.61 -18.20 6.77
CA GLU A 911 -1.68 -17.41 7.38
C GLU A 911 -3.04 -18.04 7.04
N ASN A 912 -4.05 -17.79 7.88
CA ASN A 912 -5.37 -18.39 7.77
C ASN A 912 -6.38 -17.57 6.96
N ASP A 913 -5.94 -16.58 6.20
CA ASP A 913 -6.76 -15.84 5.24
C ASP A 913 -6.92 -16.59 3.90
N ASP A 914 -7.94 -16.21 3.12
CA ASP A 914 -8.28 -16.90 1.86
C ASP A 914 -7.19 -16.78 0.80
N PHE A 915 -6.51 -15.63 0.72
CA PHE A 915 -5.48 -15.40 -0.28
C PHE A 915 -4.24 -16.28 0.00
N SER A 916 -3.73 -16.29 1.24
CA SER A 916 -2.60 -17.15 1.62
C SER A 916 -2.93 -18.64 1.47
N ARG A 917 -4.17 -19.03 1.77
CA ARG A 917 -4.68 -20.40 1.61
C ARG A 917 -4.65 -20.85 0.16
N ASP A 918 -5.05 -20.00 -0.79
CA ASP A 918 -5.00 -20.31 -2.22
C ASP A 918 -3.56 -20.58 -2.69
N LEU A 919 -2.61 -19.75 -2.27
CA LEU A 919 -1.19 -19.93 -2.62
C LEU A 919 -0.64 -21.25 -2.04
N ALA A 920 -0.88 -21.51 -0.75
CA ALA A 920 -0.42 -22.71 -0.07
C ALA A 920 -1.05 -23.99 -0.65
N THR A 921 -2.33 -23.92 -1.01
CA THR A 921 -3.08 -25.03 -1.63
C THR A 921 -2.51 -25.38 -3.00
N TYR A 922 -2.17 -24.38 -3.81
CA TYR A 922 -1.52 -24.61 -5.10
C TYR A 922 -0.17 -25.31 -4.94
N ILE A 923 0.69 -24.84 -4.02
CA ILE A 923 2.01 -25.46 -3.77
C ILE A 923 1.85 -26.93 -3.38
N LYS A 924 0.90 -27.23 -2.49
CA LYS A 924 0.57 -28.60 -2.10
C LYS A 924 0.17 -29.44 -3.31
N GLN A 925 -0.79 -28.98 -4.10
CA GLN A 925 -1.30 -29.72 -5.27
C GLN A 925 -0.22 -29.93 -6.34
N ALA A 926 0.53 -28.88 -6.66
CA ALA A 926 1.59 -28.93 -7.66
C ALA A 926 2.62 -30.03 -7.38
N TYR A 927 3.07 -30.16 -6.12
CA TYR A 927 4.04 -31.20 -5.76
C TYR A 927 3.42 -32.59 -5.56
N GLU A 928 2.24 -32.69 -4.93
CA GLU A 928 1.59 -33.99 -4.70
C GLU A 928 1.14 -34.65 -6.00
N ASP A 929 0.66 -33.87 -6.97
CA ASP A 929 0.30 -34.37 -8.31
C ASP A 929 1.55 -34.78 -9.10
N LEU A 930 2.66 -34.05 -8.94
CA LEU A 930 3.90 -34.34 -9.66
C LEU A 930 4.62 -35.58 -9.14
N PHE A 931 4.76 -35.72 -7.81
CA PHE A 931 5.55 -36.78 -7.17
C PHE A 931 4.72 -37.98 -6.68
N GLY A 932 3.39 -37.83 -6.62
CA GLY A 932 2.46 -38.85 -6.15
C GLY A 932 2.23 -38.79 -4.63
N GLY A 933 0.95 -38.70 -4.23
CA GLY A 933 0.53 -38.62 -2.83
C GLY A 933 0.88 -39.84 -1.95
N ASP A 934 1.32 -40.94 -2.54
CA ASP A 934 1.85 -42.11 -1.83
C ASP A 934 3.31 -41.94 -1.40
N LYS A 935 4.05 -41.03 -2.06
CA LYS A 935 5.47 -40.74 -1.79
C LYS A 935 5.74 -39.34 -1.25
N PHE A 936 4.85 -38.38 -1.49
CA PHE A 936 5.04 -36.99 -1.07
C PHE A 936 3.75 -36.38 -0.53
N GLU A 937 3.84 -35.64 0.57
CA GLU A 937 2.72 -34.94 1.20
C GLU A 937 3.17 -33.57 1.73
N VAL A 938 2.42 -32.52 1.39
CA VAL A 938 2.54 -31.19 2.01
C VAL A 938 1.41 -31.01 3.02
N VAL A 939 1.77 -30.81 4.29
CA VAL A 939 0.86 -30.57 5.40
C VAL A 939 0.80 -29.06 5.67
N ILE A 940 -0.31 -28.43 5.28
CA ILE A 940 -0.53 -27.01 5.53
C ILE A 940 -0.94 -26.80 7.00
N LYS A 941 -0.19 -25.97 7.72
CA LYS A 941 -0.51 -25.50 9.07
C LYS A 941 -0.88 -24.03 9.01
N GLU A 942 -2.17 -23.77 9.10
CA GLU A 942 -2.70 -22.41 9.12
C GLU A 942 -2.79 -21.86 10.54
N MET A 943 -2.54 -20.57 10.67
CA MET A 943 -2.58 -19.84 11.94
C MET A 943 -2.83 -18.36 11.71
N ASP A 944 -3.13 -17.62 12.77
CA ASP A 944 -3.21 -16.16 12.69
C ASP A 944 -1.83 -15.53 12.44
N ARG A 945 -1.82 -14.28 11.93
CA ARG A 945 -0.60 -13.55 11.57
C ARG A 945 0.45 -13.45 12.66
N ALA A 946 0.02 -13.21 13.91
CA ALA A 946 0.95 -13.05 15.03
C ALA A 946 1.64 -14.39 15.34
N LYS A 947 0.88 -15.49 15.27
CA LYS A 947 1.42 -16.82 15.44
C LYS A 947 2.33 -17.23 14.28
N LEU A 948 1.96 -16.94 13.02
CA LEU A 948 2.81 -17.19 11.86
C LEU A 948 4.15 -16.46 11.99
N THR A 949 4.10 -15.17 12.35
CA THR A 949 5.30 -14.36 12.59
C THR A 949 6.19 -15.00 13.66
N GLN A 950 5.61 -15.56 14.73
CA GLN A 950 6.36 -16.27 15.75
C GLN A 950 7.04 -17.53 15.20
N GLU A 951 6.30 -18.40 14.51
CA GLU A 951 6.84 -19.65 13.94
C GLU A 951 7.95 -19.39 12.90
N VAL A 952 7.79 -18.33 12.09
CA VAL A 952 8.78 -17.88 11.11
C VAL A 952 10.06 -17.41 11.81
N LYS A 953 9.95 -16.54 12.83
CA LYS A 953 11.10 -16.05 13.62
C LYS A 953 11.85 -17.15 14.36
N THR A 954 11.13 -18.18 14.81
CA THR A 954 11.72 -19.33 15.51
C THR A 954 12.15 -20.46 14.57
N TRP A 955 12.07 -20.28 13.24
CA TRP A 955 12.41 -21.29 12.25
C TRP A 955 11.69 -22.63 12.48
N ASN A 956 10.41 -22.58 12.85
CA ASN A 956 9.64 -23.77 13.22
C ASN A 956 8.70 -24.25 12.11
N PHE A 957 9.27 -24.50 10.93
CA PHE A 957 8.59 -24.95 9.71
C PHE A 957 9.56 -25.74 8.83
N ASP A 958 9.07 -26.54 7.89
CA ASP A 958 9.92 -27.15 6.84
C ASP A 958 10.02 -26.22 5.63
N ILE A 959 8.87 -25.70 5.18
CA ILE A 959 8.77 -24.70 4.13
C ILE A 959 7.81 -23.57 4.51
N PHE A 960 8.06 -22.36 4.01
CA PHE A 960 7.15 -21.21 4.13
C PHE A 960 7.26 -20.28 2.91
N ILE A 961 6.17 -19.58 2.58
CA ILE A 961 6.14 -18.61 1.47
C ILE A 961 6.47 -17.23 2.03
N GLY A 962 7.61 -16.67 1.61
CA GLY A 962 8.11 -15.38 2.08
C GLY A 962 8.37 -14.40 0.94
N ASN A 963 8.23 -13.11 1.25
CA ASN A 963 8.61 -12.02 0.35
C ASN A 963 9.81 -11.30 0.98
N VAL A 964 10.97 -11.36 0.33
CA VAL A 964 12.19 -10.71 0.81
C VAL A 964 12.85 -9.99 -0.36
N GLY A 965 13.22 -8.73 -0.14
CA GLY A 965 13.91 -7.90 -1.13
C GLY A 965 14.26 -6.53 -0.56
N PHE A 966 14.75 -5.63 -1.41
CA PHE A 966 15.52 -4.45 -1.00
C PHE A 966 14.94 -3.13 -1.50
N GLU A 967 13.65 -3.09 -1.84
CA GLU A 967 12.93 -1.95 -2.46
C GLU A 967 13.40 -1.59 -3.88
N LEU A 968 14.72 -1.45 -4.06
CA LEU A 968 15.39 -1.16 -5.32
C LEU A 968 15.68 -2.43 -6.13
N ASN A 969 15.67 -2.29 -7.46
CA ASN A 969 16.09 -3.32 -8.42
C ASN A 969 17.55 -3.15 -8.87
N THR A 970 18.40 -2.52 -8.07
CA THR A 970 19.84 -2.30 -8.31
C THR A 970 20.68 -3.15 -7.35
N ASP A 971 21.99 -3.24 -7.53
CA ASP A 971 22.88 -4.09 -6.71
C ASP A 971 22.54 -5.60 -6.79
N ALA A 972 22.14 -6.08 -7.96
CA ALA A 972 21.79 -7.49 -8.20
C ALA A 972 22.85 -8.47 -7.68
N TYR A 973 24.14 -8.20 -7.88
CA TYR A 973 25.25 -9.03 -7.41
C TYR A 973 25.28 -9.21 -5.88
N PHE A 974 24.81 -8.23 -5.10
CA PHE A 974 24.70 -8.31 -3.65
C PHE A 974 23.39 -9.00 -3.24
N GLN A 975 22.27 -8.60 -3.84
CA GLN A 975 20.95 -9.12 -3.47
C GLN A 975 20.85 -10.64 -3.68
N TYR A 976 21.39 -11.13 -4.80
CA TYR A 976 21.32 -12.55 -5.15
C TYR A 976 21.89 -13.45 -4.06
N PRO A 977 23.18 -13.37 -3.69
CA PRO A 977 23.75 -14.23 -2.66
C PRO A 977 23.19 -13.94 -1.27
N ALA A 978 22.78 -12.70 -0.99
CA ALA A 978 22.13 -12.35 0.27
C ALA A 978 20.82 -13.12 0.47
N ILE A 979 20.03 -13.30 -0.59
CA ILE A 979 18.77 -14.05 -0.51
C ILE A 979 18.99 -15.55 -0.70
N ALA A 980 19.88 -15.95 -1.62
CA ALA A 980 20.12 -17.34 -1.97
C ALA A 980 20.92 -18.10 -0.91
N PHE A 981 22.02 -17.53 -0.41
CA PHE A 981 23.04 -18.28 0.32
C PHE A 981 23.23 -17.83 1.76
N TYR A 982 22.94 -16.57 2.08
CA TYR A 982 23.37 -15.99 3.36
C TYR A 982 22.34 -15.01 3.96
N GLY A 983 21.07 -15.38 3.96
CA GLY A 983 19.98 -14.55 4.48
C GLY A 983 20.13 -14.09 5.93
N THR A 984 20.86 -14.85 6.75
CA THR A 984 21.10 -14.45 8.14
C THR A 984 22.07 -13.26 8.27
N ALA A 985 22.98 -13.01 7.33
CA ALA A 985 23.91 -11.87 7.38
C ALA A 985 23.22 -10.52 7.19
N ILE A 986 22.07 -10.49 6.51
CA ILE A 986 21.29 -9.27 6.27
C ILE A 986 20.15 -9.07 7.28
N GLY A 987 20.16 -9.80 8.39
CA GLY A 987 19.07 -9.75 9.38
C GLY A 987 17.79 -10.49 8.97
N GLY A 988 17.81 -11.26 7.88
CA GLY A 988 16.68 -12.05 7.38
C GLY A 988 16.25 -13.23 8.28
N SER A 989 16.97 -13.47 9.38
CA SER A 989 16.63 -14.52 10.36
C SER A 989 15.19 -14.42 10.86
N ASP A 990 14.72 -13.21 11.16
CA ASP A 990 13.37 -12.95 11.67
C ASP A 990 12.29 -13.08 10.57
N LEU A 991 12.72 -13.15 9.31
CA LEU A 991 11.88 -13.34 8.12
C LEU A 991 11.87 -14.80 7.64
N GLY A 992 12.40 -15.73 8.44
CA GLY A 992 12.42 -17.16 8.09
C GLY A 992 13.55 -17.58 7.16
N MET A 993 14.55 -16.72 6.93
CA MET A 993 15.75 -17.10 6.19
C MET A 993 16.71 -17.83 7.12
N SER A 994 16.93 -19.12 6.86
CA SER A 994 17.80 -19.96 7.67
C SER A 994 19.21 -20.12 7.08
N GLN A 995 19.43 -19.70 5.82
CA GLN A 995 20.73 -19.85 5.16
C GLN A 995 21.81 -18.96 5.83
N PRO A 996 23.05 -19.45 5.98
CA PRO A 996 23.62 -20.68 5.39
C PRO A 996 23.47 -21.94 6.26
N TYR A 997 22.72 -21.90 7.35
CA TYR A 997 22.71 -23.01 8.32
C TYR A 997 22.00 -24.25 7.75
N ASP A 998 22.67 -25.40 7.82
CA ASP A 998 22.27 -26.73 7.37
C ASP A 998 22.69 -27.80 8.39
N MET A 999 21.70 -28.45 8.99
CA MET A 999 21.91 -29.49 9.99
C MET A 999 22.60 -30.76 9.48
N SER A 1000 22.67 -30.98 8.16
CA SER A 1000 23.34 -32.18 7.61
C SER A 1000 24.85 -32.18 7.81
N ASN A 1001 25.45 -31.00 7.89
CA ASN A 1001 26.88 -30.79 8.13
C ASN A 1001 27.26 -30.86 9.61
N ARG A 1002 26.27 -31.01 10.48
CA ARG A 1002 26.46 -31.10 11.91
C ARG A 1002 27.11 -32.44 12.28
N HIS A 1003 28.43 -32.44 12.33
CA HIS A 1003 29.21 -33.60 12.77
C HIS A 1003 29.59 -33.48 14.25
N TRP A 1004 29.22 -34.52 15.00
CA TRP A 1004 29.66 -34.68 16.38
C TRP A 1004 31.10 -35.17 16.40
N VAL A 1005 32.02 -34.33 16.89
CA VAL A 1005 33.40 -34.75 17.12
C VAL A 1005 33.54 -35.18 18.57
N PRO A 1006 33.89 -36.46 18.84
CA PRO A 1006 34.18 -36.91 20.19
C PRO A 1006 35.50 -36.31 20.67
N LEU A 1007 35.46 -35.58 21.78
CA LEU A 1007 36.69 -35.16 22.48
C LEU A 1007 37.23 -36.35 23.26
N ASN A 1008 38.23 -37.02 22.68
CA ASN A 1008 38.78 -38.29 23.17
C ASN A 1008 39.54 -38.09 24.51
N VAL A 1009 38.90 -38.36 25.66
CA VAL A 1009 39.56 -38.34 26.98
C VAL A 1009 39.68 -39.78 27.51
N PRO A 1010 40.87 -40.38 27.58
CA PRO A 1010 41.04 -41.79 27.96
C PRO A 1010 40.59 -42.11 29.40
N SER A 1011 39.85 -43.20 29.54
CA SER A 1011 39.02 -43.55 30.71
C SER A 1011 39.75 -44.02 31.99
N TYR A 1012 41.07 -43.84 32.13
CA TYR A 1012 41.80 -44.40 33.30
C TYR A 1012 42.58 -43.38 34.17
N ASP A 1013 42.68 -42.11 33.80
CA ASP A 1013 43.27 -41.09 34.68
C ASP A 1013 42.55 -39.74 34.48
N ALA A 1014 41.30 -39.68 34.92
CA ALA A 1014 40.39 -38.53 34.77
C ALA A 1014 40.80 -37.25 35.55
N LYS A 1015 42.08 -37.08 35.90
CA LYS A 1015 42.61 -35.87 36.55
C LYS A 1015 43.80 -35.26 35.83
N ALA A 1016 44.21 -35.76 34.68
CA ALA A 1016 45.32 -35.19 33.93
C ALA A 1016 44.95 -35.00 32.45
N ILE A 1017 45.08 -33.75 31.98
CA ILE A 1017 44.97 -33.28 30.58
C ILE A 1017 43.51 -33.02 30.18
N ILE A 1018 42.90 -31.87 30.44
CA ILE A 1018 43.37 -30.50 30.28
C ILE A 1018 43.72 -29.86 31.65
N PRO A 1019 44.89 -29.23 31.86
CA PRO A 1019 45.27 -28.73 33.17
C PRO A 1019 44.46 -27.50 33.57
N GLY A 1020 43.37 -27.70 34.32
CA GLY A 1020 42.62 -26.61 34.95
C GLY A 1020 41.24 -27.03 35.43
N GLU A 1021 40.78 -26.49 36.56
CA GLU A 1021 39.35 -26.38 36.84
C GLU A 1021 38.85 -25.13 36.11
N TYR A 1022 37.94 -25.33 35.14
CA TYR A 1022 37.28 -24.24 34.45
C TYR A 1022 36.02 -23.88 35.21
N ALA A 1023 35.82 -22.59 35.47
CA ALA A 1023 34.70 -22.12 36.26
C ALA A 1023 33.34 -22.39 35.58
N ASP A 1024 33.33 -22.39 34.24
CA ASP A 1024 32.14 -22.59 33.40
C ASP A 1024 32.55 -22.99 31.96
N THR A 1025 31.54 -23.19 31.09
CA THR A 1025 31.72 -23.52 29.67
C THR A 1025 32.51 -22.45 28.92
N GLN A 1026 32.41 -21.18 29.31
CA GLN A 1026 33.11 -20.09 28.63
C GLN A 1026 34.61 -20.14 28.91
N ALA A 1027 35.01 -20.36 30.16
CA ALA A 1027 36.41 -20.53 30.54
C ALA A 1027 37.07 -21.74 29.84
N PHE A 1028 36.28 -22.78 29.56
CA PHE A 1028 36.73 -23.93 28.78
C PHE A 1028 36.90 -23.60 27.29
N VAL A 1029 35.95 -22.89 26.69
CA VAL A 1029 36.02 -22.39 25.30
C VAL A 1029 37.21 -21.45 25.10
N ASP A 1030 37.45 -20.53 26.04
CA ASP A 1030 38.58 -19.59 26.00
C ASP A 1030 39.92 -20.33 26.03
N TYR A 1031 40.01 -21.42 26.79
CA TYR A 1031 41.19 -22.29 26.82
C TYR A 1031 41.40 -23.02 25.48
N LEU A 1032 40.34 -23.56 24.89
CA LEU A 1032 40.42 -24.24 23.59
C LEU A 1032 40.90 -23.27 22.50
N ASN A 1033 40.34 -22.07 22.44
CA ASN A 1033 40.71 -21.05 21.46
C ASN A 1033 42.10 -20.44 21.68
N SER A 1034 42.64 -20.50 22.90
CA SER A 1034 43.98 -19.98 23.22
C SER A 1034 45.09 -21.03 23.18
N THR A 1035 44.76 -22.31 23.00
CA THR A 1035 45.72 -23.41 22.99
C THR A 1035 46.11 -23.77 21.55
N PRO A 1036 47.40 -23.68 21.16
CA PRO A 1036 47.86 -23.90 19.79
C PRO A 1036 47.50 -25.26 19.18
N GLU A 1037 47.37 -26.31 19.99
CA GLU A 1037 46.97 -27.65 19.54
C GLU A 1037 45.53 -27.72 19.02
N TYR A 1038 44.68 -26.74 19.35
CA TYR A 1038 43.26 -26.66 18.92
C TYR A 1038 42.99 -25.43 18.04
N ALA A 1039 44.01 -24.67 17.65
CA ALA A 1039 43.88 -23.36 17.00
C ALA A 1039 43.35 -23.39 15.54
N GLY A 1040 43.10 -24.57 14.97
CA GLY A 1040 42.55 -24.71 13.61
C GLY A 1040 41.04 -24.50 13.51
N THR A 1041 40.34 -24.32 14.63
CA THR A 1041 38.88 -24.14 14.67
C THR A 1041 38.52 -23.20 15.82
N LYS A 1042 37.63 -22.24 15.58
CA LYS A 1042 37.19 -21.27 16.59
C LYS A 1042 35.95 -21.82 17.30
N TYR A 1043 36.12 -22.25 18.55
CA TYR A 1043 35.05 -22.81 19.37
C TYR A 1043 34.26 -21.68 20.05
N THR A 1044 32.96 -21.89 20.27
CA THR A 1044 32.07 -20.98 21.01
C THR A 1044 31.24 -21.80 22.00
N GLN A 1045 30.59 -21.14 22.95
CA GLN A 1045 29.82 -21.80 24.00
C GLN A 1045 28.67 -22.66 23.45
N SER A 1046 28.08 -22.27 22.30
CA SER A 1046 26.99 -23.00 21.64
C SER A 1046 27.42 -24.33 21.03
N TYR A 1047 28.72 -24.54 20.77
CA TYR A 1047 29.23 -25.75 20.15
C TYR A 1047 29.51 -26.89 21.13
N VAL A 1048 29.30 -26.70 22.45
CA VAL A 1048 29.62 -27.70 23.50
C VAL A 1048 28.34 -28.27 24.09
N VAL A 1049 28.08 -29.58 23.93
CA VAL A 1049 26.87 -30.24 24.47
C VAL A 1049 27.22 -31.42 25.39
N GLY A 1050 26.82 -31.31 26.67
CA GLY A 1050 26.63 -32.44 27.60
C GLY A 1050 27.89 -33.09 28.19
N GLY A 1051 27.90 -33.23 29.52
CA GLY A 1051 29.01 -33.80 30.30
C GLY A 1051 28.86 -35.29 30.66
N LEU A 1052 29.97 -35.87 31.16
CA LEU A 1052 30.15 -37.26 31.59
C LEU A 1052 28.90 -37.91 32.22
N ILE A 1053 28.40 -38.99 31.60
CA ILE A 1053 27.46 -39.92 32.24
C ILE A 1053 28.26 -40.76 33.25
N THR A 1054 27.97 -40.59 34.54
CA THR A 1054 28.63 -41.38 35.59
C THR A 1054 28.24 -42.86 35.47
N GLY A 1055 29.23 -43.73 35.22
CA GLY A 1055 29.07 -45.20 35.27
C GLY A 1055 29.18 -45.96 33.94
N SER A 1056 29.53 -45.29 32.83
CA SER A 1056 29.78 -45.90 31.52
C SER A 1056 31.27 -45.79 31.15
N THR A 1057 31.84 -46.82 30.53
CA THR A 1057 33.26 -46.86 30.09
C THR A 1057 33.59 -45.89 28.96
N ASP A 1058 32.58 -45.27 28.34
CA ASP A 1058 32.73 -44.26 27.28
C ASP A 1058 32.10 -42.95 27.77
N SER A 1059 32.93 -42.01 28.22
CA SER A 1059 32.51 -40.69 28.69
C SER A 1059 33.20 -39.61 27.88
N TYR A 1060 32.57 -39.19 26.78
CA TYR A 1060 33.07 -38.13 25.91
C TYR A 1060 32.28 -36.83 26.14
N VAL A 1061 32.97 -35.69 26.04
CA VAL A 1061 32.31 -34.40 25.80
C VAL A 1061 32.24 -34.25 24.28
N TYR A 1062 31.07 -33.93 23.76
CA TYR A 1062 30.90 -33.77 22.31
C TYR A 1062 30.80 -32.29 21.96
N ALA A 1063 31.43 -31.93 20.84
CA ALA A 1063 31.26 -30.62 20.23
C ALA A 1063 30.89 -30.76 18.76
N TYR A 1064 30.18 -29.77 18.23
CA TYR A 1064 29.94 -29.63 16.80
C TYR A 1064 30.99 -28.72 16.18
N THR A 1065 31.38 -28.99 14.94
CA THR A 1065 32.45 -28.24 14.27
C THR A 1065 31.95 -27.12 13.37
N ASP A 1066 30.80 -27.31 12.71
CA ASP A 1066 30.15 -26.32 11.84
C ASP A 1066 28.72 -26.80 11.53
N ASP A 1067 27.78 -25.88 11.34
CA ASP A 1067 26.46 -26.14 10.76
C ASP A 1067 26.20 -25.29 9.51
N THR A 1068 27.26 -24.74 8.90
CA THR A 1068 27.21 -24.03 7.62
C THR A 1068 27.14 -25.01 6.46
N ALA A 1069 26.28 -24.75 5.48
CA ALA A 1069 26.08 -25.60 4.31
C ALA A 1069 27.31 -25.70 3.39
N ASP A 1070 27.57 -26.88 2.83
CA ASP A 1070 28.76 -27.15 1.98
C ASP A 1070 28.89 -26.20 0.79
N TYR A 1071 27.77 -25.72 0.25
CA TYR A 1071 27.78 -24.85 -0.93
C TYR A 1071 28.55 -23.56 -0.72
N VAL A 1072 28.66 -23.04 0.51
CA VAL A 1072 29.47 -21.84 0.76
C VAL A 1072 30.95 -22.11 0.56
N TYR A 1073 31.41 -23.35 0.63
CA TYR A 1073 32.82 -23.71 0.42
C TYR A 1073 33.10 -24.19 -1.02
N SER A 1074 32.13 -24.07 -1.92
CA SER A 1074 32.31 -24.42 -3.34
C SER A 1074 33.40 -23.57 -3.97
N MET A 1075 34.30 -24.20 -4.72
CA MET A 1075 35.31 -23.49 -5.50
C MET A 1075 34.66 -22.87 -6.73
N VAL A 1076 34.89 -21.59 -6.96
CA VAL A 1076 34.43 -20.85 -8.14
C VAL A 1076 35.63 -20.35 -8.95
N GLU A 1077 35.48 -20.37 -10.27
CA GLU A 1077 36.41 -19.77 -11.23
C GLU A 1077 35.68 -18.66 -11.98
N ILE A 1078 36.18 -17.42 -11.90
CA ILE A 1078 35.49 -16.23 -12.41
C ILE A 1078 36.49 -15.35 -13.14
N ASP A 1079 36.15 -14.92 -14.35
CA ASP A 1079 36.92 -13.93 -15.10
C ASP A 1079 36.55 -12.52 -14.61
N LEU A 1080 37.51 -11.85 -13.98
CA LEU A 1080 37.44 -10.51 -13.40
C LEU A 1080 38.59 -9.64 -13.93
N THR A 1081 38.90 -9.80 -15.22
CA THR A 1081 40.01 -9.11 -15.87
C THR A 1081 39.87 -7.58 -15.78
N ASN A 1082 38.66 -7.03 -15.93
CA ASN A 1082 38.45 -5.58 -15.88
C ASN A 1082 38.71 -5.02 -14.47
N THR A 1083 38.28 -5.75 -13.44
CA THR A 1083 38.52 -5.41 -12.03
C THR A 1083 40.00 -5.47 -11.69
N PHE A 1084 40.70 -6.49 -12.19
CA PHE A 1084 42.16 -6.57 -12.04
C PHE A 1084 42.86 -5.39 -12.72
N ASP A 1085 42.48 -5.06 -13.96
CA ASP A 1085 43.08 -3.95 -14.71
C ASP A 1085 42.88 -2.61 -13.97
N TYR A 1086 41.67 -2.34 -13.47
CA TYR A 1086 41.40 -1.17 -12.61
C TYR A 1086 42.30 -1.14 -11.37
N MET A 1087 42.41 -2.27 -10.67
CA MET A 1087 43.18 -2.36 -9.43
C MET A 1087 44.70 -2.34 -9.66
N ASP A 1088 45.18 -2.72 -10.84
CA ASP A 1088 46.60 -2.64 -11.23
C ASP A 1088 47.05 -1.20 -11.53
N GLU A 1089 46.10 -0.32 -11.85
CA GLU A 1089 46.35 1.13 -12.00
C GLU A 1089 46.51 1.86 -10.65
N LEU A 1090 45.99 1.29 -9.57
CA LEU A 1090 46.07 1.84 -8.22
C LEU A 1090 47.41 1.52 -7.56
N ASP A 1091 47.96 2.47 -6.79
CA ASP A 1091 49.16 2.21 -6.01
C ASP A 1091 48.88 1.39 -4.73
N SER A 1092 49.95 0.92 -4.07
CA SER A 1092 49.80 0.06 -2.88
C SER A 1092 49.21 0.78 -1.67
N ALA A 1093 49.29 2.12 -1.60
CA ALA A 1093 48.63 2.88 -0.55
C ALA A 1093 47.14 3.03 -0.85
N GLU A 1094 46.78 3.34 -2.10
CA GLU A 1094 45.38 3.44 -2.57
C GLU A 1094 44.63 2.11 -2.41
N LEU A 1095 45.23 0.98 -2.81
CA LEU A 1095 44.66 -0.35 -2.61
C LEU A 1095 44.45 -0.71 -1.12
N ASN A 1096 45.30 -0.18 -0.23
CA ASN A 1096 45.17 -0.43 1.20
C ASN A 1096 44.09 0.48 1.82
N ASP A 1097 44.02 1.74 1.39
CA ASP A 1097 43.02 2.71 1.84
C ASP A 1097 41.60 2.31 1.42
N LEU A 1098 41.45 1.70 0.23
CA LEU A 1098 40.20 1.12 -0.25
C LEU A 1098 39.92 -0.29 0.29
N GLY A 1099 40.84 -0.89 1.05
CA GLY A 1099 40.71 -2.27 1.56
C GLY A 1099 40.86 -3.37 0.50
N LEU A 1100 41.13 -3.04 -0.76
CA LEU A 1100 41.16 -3.95 -1.91
C LEU A 1100 42.42 -4.83 -2.00
N THR A 1101 43.36 -4.69 -1.07
CA THR A 1101 44.66 -5.40 -1.11
C THR A 1101 44.49 -6.92 -1.14
N TRP A 1102 43.56 -7.48 -0.37
CA TRP A 1102 43.30 -8.92 -0.40
C TRP A 1102 42.82 -9.35 -1.79
N PHE A 1103 41.84 -8.64 -2.34
CA PHE A 1103 41.23 -8.98 -3.62
C PHE A 1103 42.22 -8.86 -4.78
N TYR A 1104 43.03 -7.81 -4.80
CA TYR A 1104 44.10 -7.62 -5.79
C TYR A 1104 45.06 -8.80 -5.79
N ASN A 1105 45.46 -9.27 -4.60
CA ASN A 1105 46.36 -10.42 -4.49
C ASN A 1105 45.71 -11.71 -4.96
N GLN A 1106 44.38 -11.86 -4.79
CA GLN A 1106 43.66 -12.99 -5.35
C GLN A 1106 43.63 -12.96 -6.87
N LEU A 1107 43.62 -11.79 -7.52
CA LEU A 1107 43.52 -11.69 -8.98
C LEU A 1107 44.87 -11.73 -9.73
N LYS A 1108 46.00 -11.74 -9.01
CA LYS A 1108 47.32 -11.87 -9.63
C LYS A 1108 47.49 -13.23 -10.30
N ALA A 1109 48.26 -13.23 -11.38
CA ALA A 1109 48.70 -14.45 -12.03
C ALA A 1109 49.47 -15.35 -11.04
N THR A 1110 49.16 -16.64 -11.07
CA THR A 1110 49.92 -17.69 -10.38
C THR A 1110 50.27 -18.79 -11.38
N ASP A 1111 50.93 -19.86 -10.93
CA ASP A 1111 51.24 -21.00 -11.81
C ASP A 1111 49.98 -21.70 -12.35
N ASP A 1112 48.85 -21.57 -11.65
CA ASP A 1112 47.60 -22.28 -11.94
C ASP A 1112 46.51 -21.40 -12.57
N LYS A 1113 46.72 -20.08 -12.69
CA LYS A 1113 45.76 -19.16 -13.32
C LYS A 1113 46.38 -17.89 -13.90
N ALA A 1114 45.73 -17.34 -14.93
CA ALA A 1114 46.09 -16.04 -15.47
C ALA A 1114 45.71 -14.90 -14.51
N ALA A 1115 46.34 -13.72 -14.68
CA ALA A 1115 45.89 -12.51 -14.00
C ALA A 1115 44.45 -12.18 -14.43
N GLY A 1116 43.66 -11.60 -13.52
CA GLY A 1116 42.23 -11.34 -13.76
C GLY A 1116 41.33 -12.53 -13.40
N ILE A 1117 41.85 -13.75 -13.28
CA ILE A 1117 41.01 -14.92 -12.94
C ILE A 1117 40.96 -15.12 -11.42
N TYR A 1118 39.77 -15.05 -10.84
CA TYR A 1118 39.53 -15.49 -9.47
C TYR A 1118 39.37 -17.01 -9.42
N ILE A 1119 40.07 -17.66 -8.50
CA ILE A 1119 39.88 -19.08 -8.15
C ILE A 1119 39.94 -19.14 -6.63
N GLY A 1120 38.81 -19.42 -5.99
CA GLY A 1120 38.68 -19.38 -4.53
C GLY A 1120 37.33 -19.93 -4.07
N THR A 1121 37.09 -19.95 -2.76
CA THR A 1121 35.81 -20.43 -2.23
C THR A 1121 34.73 -19.36 -2.38
N LEU A 1122 33.47 -19.79 -2.53
CA LEU A 1122 32.33 -18.88 -2.49
C LEU A 1122 32.30 -18.08 -1.17
N TYR A 1123 32.66 -18.70 -0.05
CA TYR A 1123 32.71 -18.08 1.27
C TYR A 1123 33.65 -16.88 1.29
N ASP A 1124 34.87 -17.03 0.79
CA ASP A 1124 35.84 -15.93 0.74
C ASP A 1124 35.32 -14.78 -0.15
N LEU A 1125 34.73 -15.11 -1.31
CA LEU A 1125 34.14 -14.11 -2.19
C LEU A 1125 32.96 -13.37 -1.53
N LEU A 1126 32.06 -14.11 -0.85
CA LEU A 1126 30.92 -13.51 -0.15
C LEU A 1126 31.35 -12.64 1.03
N TRP A 1127 32.27 -13.13 1.86
CA TRP A 1127 32.62 -12.46 3.11
C TRP A 1127 33.57 -11.28 2.91
N GLU A 1128 34.56 -11.41 2.04
CA GLU A 1128 35.57 -10.38 1.85
C GLU A 1128 35.16 -9.33 0.81
N ILE A 1129 34.32 -9.69 -0.17
CA ILE A 1129 33.90 -8.80 -1.27
C ILE A 1129 32.44 -8.38 -1.14
N VAL A 1130 31.49 -9.32 -1.15
CA VAL A 1130 30.05 -8.97 -1.22
C VAL A 1130 29.54 -8.34 0.08
N PHE A 1131 29.87 -8.93 1.24
CA PHE A 1131 29.49 -8.44 2.56
C PHE A 1131 30.63 -7.68 3.26
N GLY A 1132 31.80 -7.61 2.62
CA GLY A 1132 32.98 -6.94 3.12
C GLY A 1132 32.92 -5.42 2.95
N ALA A 1133 33.81 -4.71 3.63
CA ALA A 1133 33.95 -3.25 3.46
C ALA A 1133 34.78 -2.87 2.21
N ALA A 1134 35.38 -3.84 1.54
CA ALA A 1134 36.33 -3.68 0.43
C ALA A 1134 35.69 -4.03 -0.92
N ASP A 1135 34.65 -3.29 -1.29
CA ASP A 1135 33.87 -3.53 -2.50
C ASP A 1135 34.23 -2.54 -3.62
N PRO A 1136 34.96 -2.97 -4.67
CA PRO A 1136 35.34 -2.09 -5.77
C PRO A 1136 34.14 -1.73 -6.68
N TYR A 1137 33.01 -2.41 -6.55
CA TYR A 1137 31.86 -2.28 -7.43
C TYR A 1137 30.82 -1.29 -6.93
N SER A 1138 30.99 -0.74 -5.72
CA SER A 1138 30.02 0.13 -5.05
C SER A 1138 29.71 1.41 -5.84
N ALA A 1139 28.61 1.37 -6.58
CA ALA A 1139 28.00 2.53 -7.24
C ALA A 1139 26.53 2.20 -7.52
N ALA A 1140 25.61 3.13 -7.23
CA ALA A 1140 24.20 2.88 -7.51
C ALA A 1140 23.85 3.10 -9.00
N MET A 1141 24.45 4.13 -9.62
CA MET A 1141 24.00 4.62 -10.92
C MET A 1141 24.65 3.93 -12.10
N LYS A 1142 25.98 3.86 -12.13
CA LYS A 1142 26.76 3.35 -13.27
C LYS A 1142 28.02 2.65 -12.77
N GLU A 1143 28.65 1.89 -13.65
CA GLU A 1143 29.90 1.21 -13.31
C GLU A 1143 31.00 2.20 -12.82
N PRO A 1144 31.70 1.88 -11.72
CA PRO A 1144 32.75 2.74 -11.15
C PRO A 1144 34.03 2.74 -12.00
N PHE A 1145 34.23 1.71 -12.83
CA PHE A 1145 35.31 1.59 -13.79
C PHE A 1145 34.82 0.80 -15.02
N ALA A 1146 35.52 0.94 -16.14
CA ALA A 1146 35.11 0.30 -17.40
C ALA A 1146 35.11 -1.23 -17.26
N GLY A 1147 33.98 -1.87 -17.57
CA GLY A 1147 33.85 -3.33 -17.53
C GLY A 1147 33.49 -3.90 -16.15
N ALA A 1148 33.26 -3.06 -15.13
CA ALA A 1148 32.80 -3.54 -13.82
C ALA A 1148 31.45 -4.26 -13.94
N GLY A 1149 30.55 -3.78 -14.80
CA GLY A 1149 29.27 -4.44 -15.06
C GLY A 1149 29.42 -5.85 -15.62
N GLU A 1150 30.37 -6.06 -16.55
CA GLU A 1150 30.65 -7.37 -17.14
C GLU A 1150 31.20 -8.36 -16.10
N ASP A 1151 32.13 -7.91 -15.27
CA ASP A 1151 32.72 -8.70 -14.18
C ASP A 1151 31.65 -9.10 -13.14
N LEU A 1152 30.73 -8.19 -12.78
CA LEU A 1152 29.60 -8.51 -11.90
C LEU A 1152 28.61 -9.52 -12.51
N LEU A 1153 28.38 -9.48 -13.83
CA LEU A 1153 27.59 -10.51 -14.52
C LEU A 1153 28.28 -11.88 -14.46
N ASN A 1154 29.62 -11.92 -14.55
CA ASN A 1154 30.39 -13.16 -14.38
C ASN A 1154 30.30 -13.70 -12.95
N ILE A 1155 30.31 -12.82 -11.94
CA ILE A 1155 30.09 -13.19 -10.53
C ILE A 1155 28.69 -13.77 -10.32
N LEU A 1156 27.66 -13.10 -10.84
CA LEU A 1156 26.27 -13.57 -10.76
C LEU A 1156 26.08 -14.92 -11.44
N ALA A 1157 26.77 -15.19 -12.56
CA ALA A 1157 26.75 -16.50 -13.19
C ALA A 1157 27.36 -17.59 -12.33
N ALA A 1158 28.47 -17.32 -11.65
CA ALA A 1158 29.04 -18.26 -10.68
C ALA A 1158 28.06 -18.52 -9.52
N PHE A 1159 27.39 -17.48 -9.03
CA PHE A 1159 26.35 -17.63 -8.01
C PHE A 1159 25.16 -18.45 -8.51
N GLU A 1160 24.67 -18.19 -9.73
CA GLU A 1160 23.57 -18.95 -10.31
C GLU A 1160 23.92 -20.44 -10.49
N ILE A 1161 25.14 -20.76 -10.91
CA ILE A 1161 25.63 -22.13 -11.02
C ILE A 1161 25.56 -22.84 -9.66
N ILE A 1162 26.14 -22.24 -8.61
CA ILE A 1162 26.10 -22.84 -7.26
C ILE A 1162 24.67 -22.93 -6.73
N PHE A 1163 23.83 -21.95 -7.06
CA PHE A 1163 22.41 -21.96 -6.70
C PHE A 1163 21.67 -23.14 -7.35
N LEU A 1164 21.82 -23.34 -8.67
CA LEU A 1164 21.19 -24.47 -9.38
C LEU A 1164 21.73 -25.83 -8.93
N GLU A 1165 22.99 -25.89 -8.48
CA GLU A 1165 23.58 -27.08 -7.90
C GLU A 1165 23.02 -27.44 -6.53
N ASN A 1166 22.59 -26.45 -5.73
CA ASN A 1166 22.29 -26.67 -4.30
C ASN A 1166 20.86 -26.36 -3.86
N VAL A 1167 20.17 -25.45 -4.56
CA VAL A 1167 18.79 -24.99 -4.35
C VAL A 1167 18.45 -24.76 -2.86
N PRO A 1168 19.07 -23.76 -2.22
CA PRO A 1168 18.80 -23.41 -0.82
C PRO A 1168 17.45 -22.71 -0.58
N VAL A 1169 16.81 -22.24 -1.65
CA VAL A 1169 15.51 -21.55 -1.67
C VAL A 1169 14.87 -21.80 -3.04
N ILE A 1170 13.54 -21.74 -3.15
CA ILE A 1170 12.83 -21.92 -4.43
C ILE A 1170 12.14 -20.61 -4.83
N PRO A 1171 12.65 -19.91 -5.85
CA PRO A 1171 11.99 -18.76 -6.46
C PRO A 1171 10.62 -19.12 -7.02
N THR A 1172 9.68 -18.19 -6.91
CA THR A 1172 8.32 -18.39 -7.41
C THR A 1172 7.91 -17.31 -8.41
N VAL A 1173 7.78 -16.07 -7.93
CA VAL A 1173 7.45 -14.90 -8.74
C VAL A 1173 8.33 -13.73 -8.36
N GLU A 1174 8.66 -12.92 -9.35
CA GLU A 1174 9.03 -11.53 -9.09
C GLU A 1174 7.73 -10.73 -8.96
N ARG A 1175 7.62 -9.95 -7.88
CA ARG A 1175 6.36 -9.28 -7.60
C ARG A 1175 6.20 -8.05 -8.49
N SER A 1176 5.04 -7.90 -9.10
CA SER A 1176 4.71 -6.77 -9.96
C SER A 1176 3.31 -6.22 -9.64
N SER A 1177 3.09 -4.98 -10.03
CA SER A 1177 1.78 -4.35 -10.12
C SER A 1177 1.52 -3.95 -11.56
N ALA A 1178 0.24 -3.92 -11.92
CA ALA A 1178 -0.21 -3.46 -13.22
C ALA A 1178 -1.25 -2.36 -13.02
N THR A 1179 -1.13 -1.30 -13.81
CA THR A 1179 -2.02 -0.15 -13.80
C THR A 1179 -2.54 0.05 -15.20
N LEU A 1180 -3.86 0.16 -15.35
CA LEU A 1180 -4.51 0.44 -16.62
C LEU A 1180 -4.93 1.91 -16.66
N TYR A 1181 -4.44 2.64 -17.65
CA TYR A 1181 -4.85 4.01 -17.93
C TYR A 1181 -5.92 4.05 -19.03
N ALA A 1182 -6.85 4.99 -18.93
CA ALA A 1182 -7.84 5.24 -19.96
C ALA A 1182 -7.20 5.85 -21.21
N ASP A 1183 -7.82 5.65 -22.38
CA ASP A 1183 -7.31 6.12 -23.69
C ASP A 1183 -7.09 7.64 -23.78
N ASN A 1184 -7.76 8.41 -22.91
CA ASN A 1184 -7.61 9.85 -22.84
C ASN A 1184 -6.40 10.32 -22.03
N VAL A 1185 -5.75 9.42 -21.28
CA VAL A 1185 -4.54 9.73 -20.51
C VAL A 1185 -3.32 9.47 -21.37
N VAL A 1186 -2.62 10.54 -21.73
CA VAL A 1186 -1.36 10.45 -22.45
C VAL A 1186 -0.22 10.38 -21.45
N ILE A 1187 0.60 9.34 -21.60
CA ILE A 1187 1.83 9.10 -20.83
C ILE A 1187 2.97 9.15 -21.81
N GLU A 1188 3.89 10.12 -21.65
CA GLU A 1188 4.97 10.33 -22.61
C GLU A 1188 6.09 9.29 -22.50
N TRP A 1189 6.24 8.62 -21.36
CA TRP A 1189 7.27 7.60 -21.16
C TRP A 1189 6.76 6.16 -21.39
N PRO A 1190 7.65 5.24 -21.82
CA PRO A 1190 7.23 3.89 -22.19
C PRO A 1190 7.05 2.92 -21.01
N GLU A 1191 7.85 3.02 -19.94
CA GLU A 1191 7.89 2.05 -18.83
C GLU A 1191 8.11 2.72 -17.45
N TYR A 1192 7.81 2.06 -16.33
CA TYR A 1192 8.05 2.64 -15.00
C TYR A 1192 9.55 2.79 -14.69
N SER A 1193 9.94 3.87 -14.00
CA SER A 1193 11.26 3.98 -13.34
C SER A 1193 11.07 4.26 -11.86
N GLN A 1194 11.89 3.66 -11.00
CA GLN A 1194 11.86 3.97 -9.57
C GLN A 1194 12.38 5.38 -9.25
N VAL A 1195 13.31 5.90 -10.07
CA VAL A 1195 13.96 7.20 -9.89
C VAL A 1195 12.97 8.36 -9.90
N PHE A 1196 11.95 8.26 -10.76
CA PHE A 1196 10.93 9.31 -10.93
C PHE A 1196 9.50 8.76 -10.82
N GLY A 1197 9.35 7.54 -10.32
CA GLY A 1197 8.08 6.82 -10.20
C GLY A 1197 7.38 6.60 -11.55
N TRP A 1198 6.05 6.59 -11.52
CA TRP A 1198 5.20 6.67 -12.72
C TRP A 1198 5.26 8.08 -13.33
N GLY A 1199 6.45 8.63 -13.52
CA GLY A 1199 6.72 9.98 -13.98
C GLY A 1199 6.15 11.08 -13.07
N ALA A 1200 6.87 12.19 -12.95
CA ALA A 1200 6.28 13.41 -12.44
C ALA A 1200 5.05 13.79 -13.31
N ALA A 1201 4.05 14.46 -12.72
CA ALA A 1201 2.88 14.97 -13.45
C ALA A 1201 3.24 15.82 -14.70
N ARG A 1202 4.50 16.27 -14.77
CA ARG A 1202 5.21 16.92 -15.88
C ARG A 1202 5.06 16.21 -17.23
N TYR A 1203 5.01 14.87 -17.23
CA TYR A 1203 5.06 14.03 -18.44
C TYR A 1203 3.74 13.29 -18.72
N ARG A 1204 2.65 13.69 -18.05
CA ARG A 1204 1.30 13.17 -18.30
C ARG A 1204 0.33 14.30 -18.57
N TYR A 1205 -0.65 14.08 -19.43
CA TYR A 1205 -1.71 15.04 -19.69
C TYR A 1205 -2.95 14.32 -20.23
N LEU A 1206 -4.07 15.04 -20.31
CA LEU A 1206 -5.30 14.54 -20.92
C LEU A 1206 -5.36 15.03 -22.37
N ASN A 1207 -5.48 14.13 -23.35
CA ASN A 1207 -5.72 14.54 -24.73
C ASN A 1207 -7.13 15.11 -24.96
N THR A 1208 -8.01 14.99 -23.96
CA THR A 1208 -9.33 15.62 -23.94
C THR A 1208 -9.28 17.07 -23.45
N ASP A 1209 -8.16 17.52 -22.89
CA ASP A 1209 -8.00 18.91 -22.47
C ASP A 1209 -7.78 19.81 -23.71
N PRO A 1210 -8.65 20.81 -23.96
CA PRO A 1210 -8.52 21.70 -25.12
C PRO A 1210 -7.21 22.50 -25.18
N ASP A 1211 -6.53 22.67 -24.04
CA ASP A 1211 -5.22 23.33 -24.02
C ASP A 1211 -4.09 22.40 -24.47
N PHE A 1212 -4.32 21.08 -24.57
CA PHE A 1212 -3.32 20.08 -25.00
C PHE A 1212 -3.60 19.47 -26.39
N GLN A 1213 -4.64 19.92 -27.09
CA GLN A 1213 -4.99 19.49 -28.46
C GLN A 1213 -4.31 20.29 -29.57
#